data_AF-G3VLD2-F1
#
_entry.id   AF-G3VLD2-F1
#
_cell.length_a   1.000
_cell.length_b   1.000
_cell.length_c   1.000
_cell.angle_alpha   90.00
_cell.angle_beta   90.00
_cell.angle_gamma   90.00
#
_symmetry.space_group_name_H-M   'P 1'
#
loop_
_entity.id
_entity.type
_entity.pdbx_description
1 polymer ?
#
loop_
_entity_poly.entity_id
_entity_poly.type
_entity_poly.pdbx_seq_one_letter_code
_entity_poly.pdbx_strand_id
1 'polypeptide(L)'
;MKKVFGYYNAISKSTLSCFSSTFVDYDDLIKLYLTSEDLSIQCYFVSGLKIQENANHTIDLLTSRGLAPSLTITNSTYTGVFHFNLSSEKEDFYWTIGIPRKEITNKEDIAPVEEWFVSITLQEGLDIYTTEGTILDLIREPILQWVIGKPMKNHEMKKLVPYVIGIKLTKCPCANDVALIGLTTGGSISGIYIGLTHSGFWEDSDTVWFDVKNGICPYNDEECMISTVVGIVLTNYHLVLLTSVGLYISTDLRYPNGTLMFSRINFCGFDTSDYLQAKLWYNEICLANQEDFEDDYIAITFEKSRTMSQLATCFYSFAPFDDWKSCIPNPRERRRRKGEAQLISFLVDIEMKSGIYLFSTKIHSFVVVRKFINKSPRPELLFPSFSFPSDFHTVVGMVFHPGTHFLYVFGNQVWISYDGANTFEIVANFFDEVIIETYHSFHTLDIIFLSQTLQLYFSKAGVKSYYKIGRSRIIIFDLYYDHVGTDTIISLSKKTEDCIDIFSAFDNTTVIQVNEDNEFDTVLAPQYITAYELVFFAYVPLNATKKMKKDLRFYPRHIGRKLQLNSYGNADITKIMYHEDLVGFPSSAAATLEEPFAVEFPSVNSSLKGDITIQRHDNSFFKINLIYESRNETPVFRNTDIMKTVVIPGYSSLLIVEILNGSMALALATMPMNVFLLKKIPSTQWFLYKFGVSNDSGWFITSSSCKHALIHDDINTGRNIIKYLDLGDTFHFQIKVLSSVSYNTRVTTTPLLKIITGQPFLLDIITHAYWDETDNYVVELDILNRYLRKGITSIAFIIWQATTDCDTSTITLKVKSSCCYNKHIKFLHKYKISLDNWEEGEYQDEHGYNIIKTLPINYRPPSSLGIAIPTTDNFYHADPSKPKPRNYHPLSKKSGKYKKCLNKTSRKDCNCTTEEKMSQNIAFSDCIEKVLRFLYPVNQYPIFLDIKDGDFLVPMEPPYLITISEVNNRKNWKLNADPTAEEWIPTRDIRDLRIQEEKDQTTAQRDQPDVSNSSNADGSNGPLDHDTRGS
;
A
#
# COMPACT_ATOMS: atom_id res chain seq x y z
N MET A 1 -15.50 1.08 30.54
CA MET A 1 -15.05 1.01 29.13
C MET A 1 -15.72 -0.17 28.41
N LYS A 2 -17.04 -0.06 28.13
CA LYS A 2 -17.87 -1.12 27.49
C LYS A 2 -18.28 -0.73 26.05
N LYS A 3 -17.55 0.18 25.43
CA LYS A 3 -17.99 0.95 24.26
C LYS A 3 -17.15 0.67 22.99
N VAL A 4 -16.74 -0.58 22.79
CA VAL A 4 -15.99 -1.02 21.58
C VAL A 4 -16.74 -2.13 20.82
N PHE A 5 -17.85 -2.66 21.32
CA PHE A 5 -18.59 -3.71 20.63
C PHE A 5 -20.09 -3.39 20.61
N GLY A 6 -20.57 -2.88 19.47
CA GLY A 6 -21.97 -2.53 19.27
C GLY A 6 -22.30 -2.13 17.83
N TYR A 7 -22.56 -3.14 16.99
CA TYR A 7 -23.53 -3.17 15.90
C TYR A 7 -23.54 -2.02 14.85
N TYR A 8 -23.04 -2.31 13.65
CA TYR A 8 -23.50 -1.67 12.42
C TYR A 8 -24.76 -2.39 11.91
N ASN A 9 -25.91 -1.77 12.16
CA ASN A 9 -27.09 -1.89 11.30
C ASN A 9 -27.99 -0.69 11.58
N ALA A 10 -28.14 0.19 10.58
CA ALA A 10 -29.18 1.19 10.40
C ALA A 10 -29.85 1.75 11.68
N ILE A 11 -29.09 2.49 12.49
CA ILE A 11 -29.63 3.48 13.42
C ILE A 11 -28.97 4.79 13.04
N SER A 12 -29.78 5.80 12.74
CA SER A 12 -29.37 7.13 12.34
C SER A 12 -28.33 7.70 13.32
N LYS A 13 -27.04 7.62 12.97
CA LYS A 13 -25.96 8.19 13.77
C LYS A 13 -26.07 9.70 13.71
N SER A 14 -25.85 10.37 14.85
CA SER A 14 -25.66 11.82 14.82
C SER A 14 -24.21 12.09 14.41
N THR A 15 -24.00 13.00 13.47
CA THR A 15 -22.70 13.25 12.82
C THR A 15 -22.42 14.74 12.75
N LEU A 16 -21.15 15.11 12.63
CA LEU A 16 -20.75 16.47 12.27
C LEU A 16 -20.61 16.53 10.75
N SER A 17 -21.22 17.52 10.10
CA SER A 17 -21.06 17.76 8.68
C SER A 17 -20.46 19.13 8.46
N CYS A 18 -19.42 19.20 7.63
CA CYS A 18 -18.59 20.40 7.47
C CYS A 18 -18.20 20.60 6.01
N PHE A 19 -18.15 21.87 5.57
CA PHE A 19 -17.86 22.22 4.18
C PHE A 19 -17.07 23.53 4.07
N SER A 20 -16.40 23.72 2.92
CA SER A 20 -15.69 24.95 2.55
C SER A 20 -16.52 25.79 1.57
N SER A 21 -16.95 26.98 1.99
CA SER A 21 -17.53 28.09 1.19
C SER A 21 -18.67 27.84 0.17
N THR A 22 -19.15 26.60 -0.05
CA THR A 22 -20.35 26.31 -0.84
C THR A 22 -21.15 25.18 -0.19
N PHE A 23 -22.45 25.40 -0.03
CA PHE A 23 -23.39 24.52 0.66
C PHE A 23 -23.61 23.26 -0.18
N VAL A 24 -23.33 22.08 0.37
CA VAL A 24 -23.69 20.77 -0.21
C VAL A 24 -24.49 19.99 0.84
N ASP A 25 -25.41 19.16 0.35
CA ASP A 25 -26.44 18.46 1.13
C ASP A 25 -25.87 17.48 2.18
N TYR A 26 -26.75 17.04 3.08
CA TYR A 26 -26.43 16.21 4.26
C TYR A 26 -25.68 14.91 3.93
N ASP A 27 -24.40 14.82 4.33
CA ASP A 27 -23.65 13.57 4.20
C ASP A 27 -22.66 13.30 5.35
N ASP A 28 -22.31 12.00 5.47
CA ASP A 28 -21.48 11.41 6.52
C ASP A 28 -19.96 11.59 6.30
N LEU A 29 -19.53 12.33 5.27
CA LEU A 29 -18.13 12.50 4.87
C LEU A 29 -17.80 13.97 4.55
N ILE A 30 -16.61 14.43 4.97
CA ILE A 30 -16.17 15.82 4.82
C ILE A 30 -15.18 15.93 3.65
N LYS A 31 -15.45 16.81 2.67
CA LYS A 31 -14.47 17.18 1.63
C LYS A 31 -14.20 18.68 1.67
N LEU A 32 -12.94 19.04 1.85
CA LEU A 32 -12.49 20.42 1.96
C LEU A 32 -11.47 20.72 0.87
N TYR A 33 -11.46 21.96 0.40
CA TYR A 33 -10.56 22.38 -0.67
C TYR A 33 -9.70 23.56 -0.23
N LEU A 34 -8.38 23.39 -0.33
CA LEU A 34 -7.42 24.44 -0.05
C LEU A 34 -7.12 25.23 -1.33
N THR A 35 -7.59 26.48 -1.35
CA THR A 35 -7.37 27.42 -2.46
C THR A 35 -6.14 28.29 -2.20
N SER A 36 -5.97 29.39 -2.96
CA SER A 36 -4.94 30.40 -2.68
C SER A 36 -5.23 31.24 -1.42
N GLU A 37 -6.46 31.22 -0.92
CA GLU A 37 -6.89 31.96 0.26
C GLU A 37 -6.84 31.09 1.53
N ASP A 38 -7.16 31.69 2.68
CA ASP A 38 -7.25 30.97 3.94
C ASP A 38 -8.44 29.99 3.94
N LEU A 39 -8.26 28.84 4.60
CA LEU A 39 -9.27 27.80 4.64
C LEU A 39 -10.37 28.19 5.62
N SER A 40 -11.57 28.49 5.11
CA SER A 40 -12.75 28.77 5.92
C SER A 40 -13.67 27.55 5.95
N ILE A 41 -13.93 27.03 7.15
CA ILE A 41 -14.75 25.83 7.37
C ILE A 41 -15.98 26.20 8.18
N GLN A 42 -17.13 25.71 7.75
CA GLN A 42 -18.40 25.78 8.46
C GLN A 42 -18.85 24.37 8.84
N CYS A 43 -19.24 24.16 10.11
CA CYS A 43 -19.62 22.85 10.64
C CYS A 43 -20.97 22.90 11.36
N TYR A 44 -21.83 21.91 11.14
CA TYR A 44 -23.10 21.77 11.84
C TYR A 44 -23.29 20.35 12.38
N PHE A 45 -24.15 20.23 13.39
CA PHE A 45 -24.46 18.95 14.03
C PHE A 45 -25.74 18.36 13.44
N VAL A 46 -25.63 17.19 12.80
CA VAL A 46 -26.76 16.44 12.25
C VAL A 46 -27.22 15.44 13.30
N SER A 47 -28.42 15.63 13.85
CA SER A 47 -29.04 14.61 14.70
C SER A 47 -29.76 13.59 13.82
N GLY A 48 -29.55 12.30 14.07
CA GLY A 48 -30.15 11.23 13.27
C GLY A 48 -31.70 11.20 13.22
N LEU A 49 -32.38 11.97 14.08
CA LEU A 49 -33.82 12.17 14.02
C LEU A 49 -34.13 13.31 13.03
N LYS A 50 -34.86 13.01 11.94
CA LYS A 50 -35.38 13.96 10.94
C LYS A 50 -36.35 15.00 11.55
N ILE A 51 -35.87 15.86 12.43
CA ILE A 51 -36.62 16.99 12.99
C ILE A 51 -35.75 18.23 12.75
N GLN A 52 -35.94 18.83 11.56
CA GLN A 52 -35.33 20.10 11.17
C GLN A 52 -35.62 21.25 12.16
N GLU A 53 -36.62 21.11 13.04
CA GLU A 53 -37.02 22.14 14.00
C GLU A 53 -36.12 22.23 15.26
N ASN A 54 -35.14 21.33 15.46
CA ASN A 54 -34.37 21.27 16.72
C ASN A 54 -32.83 21.37 16.59
N ALA A 55 -32.28 21.61 15.39
CA ALA A 55 -30.82 21.76 15.19
C ALA A 55 -30.25 22.96 15.97
N ASN A 56 -30.98 24.08 15.97
CA ASN A 56 -30.62 25.33 16.65
C ASN A 56 -30.46 25.10 18.17
N HIS A 57 -31.46 24.47 18.79
CA HIS A 57 -31.42 24.16 20.22
C HIS A 57 -30.29 23.17 20.55
N THR A 58 -29.92 22.29 19.62
CA THR A 58 -28.86 21.30 19.86
C THR A 58 -27.48 21.96 19.85
N ILE A 59 -27.18 22.81 18.86
CA ILE A 59 -25.92 23.54 18.79
C ILE A 59 -25.80 24.55 19.94
N ASP A 60 -26.87 25.28 20.27
CA ASP A 60 -26.91 26.17 21.44
C ASP A 60 -26.70 25.42 22.75
N LEU A 61 -27.30 24.22 22.89
CA LEU A 61 -27.12 23.37 24.07
C LEU A 61 -25.68 22.85 24.18
N LEU A 62 -25.07 22.44 23.07
CA LEU A 62 -23.69 21.97 23.05
C LEU A 62 -22.72 23.12 23.38
N THR A 63 -22.89 24.25 22.71
CA THR A 63 -22.06 25.45 22.89
C THR A 63 -22.21 26.04 24.29
N SER A 64 -23.43 26.13 24.84
CA SER A 64 -23.66 26.57 26.23
C SER A 64 -23.10 25.62 27.29
N ARG A 65 -22.85 24.36 26.93
CA ARG A 65 -22.12 23.38 27.76
C ARG A 65 -20.60 23.46 27.59
N GLY A 66 -20.11 24.40 26.79
CA GLY A 66 -18.68 24.57 26.51
C GLY A 66 -18.12 23.53 25.54
N LEU A 67 -18.96 22.89 24.72
CA LEU A 67 -18.54 21.95 23.70
C LEU A 67 -18.49 22.66 22.35
N ALA A 68 -17.33 22.57 21.69
CA ALA A 68 -17.11 23.03 20.32
C ALA A 68 -16.22 22.02 19.61
N PRO A 69 -16.43 21.80 18.31
CA PRO A 69 -15.64 20.83 17.57
C PRO A 69 -14.15 21.20 17.54
N SER A 70 -13.31 20.19 17.41
CA SER A 70 -11.89 20.28 17.09
C SER A 70 -11.64 19.59 15.75
N LEU A 71 -10.84 20.23 14.90
CA LEU A 71 -10.38 19.71 13.61
C LEU A 71 -8.94 19.24 13.74
N THR A 72 -8.70 17.99 13.39
CA THR A 72 -7.36 17.42 13.25
C THR A 72 -7.06 17.21 11.77
N ILE A 73 -5.99 17.84 11.28
CA ILE A 73 -5.47 17.70 9.91
C ILE A 73 -4.20 16.86 9.97
N THR A 74 -4.15 15.76 9.24
CA THR A 74 -3.00 14.84 9.22
C THR A 74 -2.62 14.42 7.81
N ASN A 75 -1.34 14.24 7.55
CA ASN A 75 -0.82 13.43 6.44
C ASN A 75 0.36 12.59 6.95
N SER A 76 1.12 11.94 6.07
CA SER A 76 2.22 11.06 6.51
C SER A 76 3.36 11.77 7.28
N THR A 77 3.43 13.10 7.23
CA THR A 77 4.57 13.89 7.73
C THR A 77 4.18 15.11 8.57
N TYR A 78 2.89 15.46 8.62
CA TYR A 78 2.35 16.63 9.30
C TYR A 78 1.10 16.26 10.09
N THR A 79 0.98 16.81 11.30
CA THR A 79 -0.23 16.78 12.10
C THR A 79 -0.45 18.16 12.71
N GLY A 80 -1.66 18.70 12.56
CA GLY A 80 -2.11 19.94 13.20
C GLY A 80 -3.49 19.79 13.79
N VAL A 81 -3.72 20.39 14.96
CA VAL A 81 -5.03 20.42 15.65
C VAL A 81 -5.49 21.87 15.73
N PHE A 82 -6.73 22.11 15.34
CA PHE A 82 -7.36 23.44 15.27
C PHE A 82 -8.70 23.41 16.01
N HIS A 83 -8.97 24.44 16.80
CA HIS A 83 -10.17 24.51 17.64
C HIS A 83 -11.16 25.53 17.08
N PHE A 84 -12.43 25.13 16.97
CA PHE A 84 -13.48 26.06 16.56
C PHE A 84 -13.79 27.06 17.67
N ASN A 85 -14.25 28.25 17.27
CA ASN A 85 -14.67 29.27 18.22
C ASN A 85 -15.93 28.84 18.97
N LEU A 86 -15.93 29.05 20.29
CA LEU A 86 -17.10 28.80 21.16
C LEU A 86 -18.22 29.85 20.99
N SER A 87 -17.99 30.94 20.25
CA SER A 87 -19.00 31.97 20.02
C SER A 87 -19.79 31.68 18.75
N SER A 88 -21.06 31.28 18.90
CA SER A 88 -22.05 31.46 17.84
C SER A 88 -22.39 32.95 17.78
N GLU A 89 -22.10 33.61 16.65
CA GLU A 89 -22.73 34.90 16.37
C GLU A 89 -24.25 34.67 16.33
N LYS A 90 -25.01 35.58 16.95
CA LYS A 90 -26.37 35.33 17.50
C LYS A 90 -27.47 34.87 16.52
N GLU A 91 -27.16 34.54 15.27
CA GLU A 91 -28.11 34.06 14.26
C GLU A 91 -27.62 32.87 13.40
N ASP A 92 -26.43 32.30 13.64
CA ASP A 92 -25.85 31.23 12.79
C ASP A 92 -25.97 29.82 13.39
N PHE A 93 -26.41 28.85 12.57
CA PHE A 93 -26.65 27.44 12.94
C PHE A 93 -25.42 26.53 12.76
N TYR A 94 -24.21 27.09 12.83
CA TYR A 94 -22.97 26.37 12.53
C TYR A 94 -21.79 26.97 13.30
N TRP A 95 -20.76 26.16 13.57
CA TRP A 95 -19.46 26.62 14.03
C TRP A 95 -18.58 27.02 12.84
N THR A 96 -17.78 28.06 13.00
CA THR A 96 -16.84 28.52 11.98
C THR A 96 -15.40 28.52 12.48
N ILE A 97 -14.48 28.26 11.57
CA ILE A 97 -13.05 28.43 11.78
C ILE A 97 -12.40 28.91 10.48
N GLY A 98 -11.47 29.85 10.59
CA GLY A 98 -10.59 30.28 9.51
C GLY A 98 -9.16 29.86 9.84
N ILE A 99 -8.55 29.05 8.98
CA ILE A 99 -7.18 28.54 9.16
C ILE A 99 -6.30 29.15 8.07
N PRO A 100 -5.27 29.94 8.43
CA PRO A 100 -4.36 30.51 7.46
C PRO A 100 -3.68 29.44 6.61
N ARG A 101 -3.63 29.61 5.28
CA ARG A 101 -3.00 28.60 4.40
C ARG A 101 -1.57 28.26 4.83
N LYS A 102 -0.82 29.27 5.28
CA LYS A 102 0.57 29.17 5.74
C LYS A 102 0.78 28.25 6.95
N GLU A 103 -0.27 28.03 7.75
CA GLU A 103 -0.23 27.08 8.87
C GLU A 103 -0.33 25.63 8.39
N ILE A 104 -0.94 25.38 7.21
CA ILE A 104 -1.02 24.06 6.57
C ILE A 104 0.16 23.85 5.61
N THR A 105 0.41 24.81 4.71
CA THR A 105 1.50 24.76 3.73
C THR A 105 1.95 26.17 3.31
N ASN A 106 3.27 26.37 3.25
CA ASN A 106 3.90 27.57 2.71
C ASN A 106 4.31 27.44 1.24
N LYS A 107 4.05 26.28 0.63
CA LYS A 107 4.42 25.96 -0.75
C LYS A 107 3.27 26.30 -1.70
N GLU A 108 3.63 26.84 -2.85
CA GLU A 108 2.72 27.18 -3.97
C GLU A 108 3.19 26.55 -5.28
N ASP A 109 4.33 25.84 -5.28
CA ASP A 109 4.83 25.13 -6.45
C ASP A 109 3.94 23.93 -6.80
N ILE A 110 3.63 23.81 -8.08
CA ILE A 110 2.86 22.71 -8.65
C ILE A 110 3.73 21.45 -8.57
N ALA A 111 3.30 20.52 -7.73
CA ALA A 111 3.97 19.27 -7.45
C ALA A 111 2.95 18.29 -6.86
N PRO A 112 3.17 16.97 -6.98
CA PRO A 112 2.37 15.99 -6.26
C PRO A 112 2.38 16.30 -4.77
N VAL A 113 1.20 16.41 -4.17
CA VAL A 113 1.03 16.65 -2.74
C VAL A 113 0.21 15.53 -2.18
N GLU A 114 0.64 15.00 -1.04
CA GLU A 114 -0.18 14.08 -0.28
C GLU A 114 -1.40 14.83 0.25
N GLU A 115 -2.56 14.43 -0.23
CA GLU A 115 -3.85 14.89 0.26
C GLU A 115 -3.97 14.60 1.76
N TRP A 116 -4.56 15.53 2.51
CA TRP A 116 -4.60 15.44 3.97
C TRP A 116 -5.88 14.75 4.43
N PHE A 117 -5.76 13.92 5.45
CA PHE A 117 -6.89 13.38 6.22
C PHE A 117 -7.36 14.40 7.24
N VAL A 118 -8.68 14.49 7.37
CA VAL A 118 -9.37 15.32 8.32
C VAL A 118 -10.16 14.44 9.27
N SER A 119 -10.06 14.73 10.57
CA SER A 119 -10.94 14.17 11.59
C SER A 119 -11.52 15.32 12.41
N ILE A 120 -12.84 15.38 12.50
CA ILE A 120 -13.54 16.37 13.31
C ILE A 120 -14.25 15.65 14.45
N THR A 121 -13.95 16.07 15.67
CA THR A 121 -14.56 15.52 16.90
C THR A 121 -15.23 16.65 17.67
N LEU A 122 -16.33 16.37 18.38
CA LEU A 122 -17.02 17.40 19.17
C LEU A 122 -16.19 17.89 20.37
N GLN A 123 -15.21 17.10 20.80
CA GLN A 123 -14.22 17.48 21.80
C GLN A 123 -12.99 16.59 21.66
N GLU A 124 -11.81 17.22 21.64
CA GLU A 124 -10.52 16.53 21.56
C GLU A 124 -10.34 15.51 22.70
N GLY A 125 -9.84 14.32 22.36
CA GLY A 125 -9.49 13.27 23.31
C GLY A 125 -10.64 12.43 23.86
N LEU A 126 -11.90 12.70 23.46
CA LEU A 126 -13.06 11.90 23.86
C LEU A 126 -13.66 11.05 22.74
N ASP A 127 -13.27 11.28 21.48
CA ASP A 127 -13.76 10.60 20.26
C ASP A 127 -15.30 10.48 20.21
N ILE A 128 -15.99 11.55 20.63
CA ILE A 128 -17.44 11.62 20.62
C ILE A 128 -17.86 12.34 19.34
N TYR A 129 -18.67 11.65 18.52
CA TYR A 129 -19.16 12.14 17.22
C TYR A 129 -18.00 12.52 16.30
N THR A 130 -17.21 11.52 15.91
CA THR A 130 -16.13 11.67 14.94
C THR A 130 -16.67 11.57 13.53
N THR A 131 -16.34 12.55 12.69
CA THR A 131 -16.52 12.48 11.24
C THR A 131 -15.15 12.61 10.57
N GLU A 132 -14.89 11.80 9.55
CA GLU A 132 -13.65 11.80 8.79
C GLU A 132 -13.84 12.45 7.41
N GLY A 133 -12.74 12.85 6.79
CA GLY A 133 -12.76 13.54 5.51
C GLY A 133 -11.38 13.84 4.94
N THR A 134 -11.34 14.70 3.92
CA THR A 134 -10.12 15.09 3.20
C THR A 134 -9.98 16.61 3.04
N ILE A 135 -8.73 17.05 2.86
CA ILE A 135 -8.39 18.36 2.30
C ILE A 135 -7.55 18.16 1.04
N LEU A 136 -8.01 18.69 -0.10
CA LEU A 136 -7.29 18.69 -1.38
C LEU A 136 -6.67 20.06 -1.68
N ASP A 137 -5.39 20.13 -2.05
CA ASP A 137 -4.73 21.37 -2.51
C ASP A 137 -4.99 21.63 -4.00
N LEU A 138 -6.02 22.43 -4.30
CA LEU A 138 -6.41 22.75 -5.67
C LEU A 138 -5.36 23.56 -6.45
N ILE A 139 -4.40 24.20 -5.78
CA ILE A 139 -3.36 25.02 -6.42
C ILE A 139 -2.17 24.17 -6.86
N ARG A 140 -1.81 23.17 -6.05
CA ARG A 140 -0.58 22.39 -6.27
C ARG A 140 -0.81 21.09 -7.04
N GLU A 141 -2.02 20.53 -6.99
CA GLU A 141 -2.34 19.27 -7.66
C GLU A 141 -2.11 19.37 -9.17
N PRO A 142 -1.12 18.65 -9.75
CA PRO A 142 -0.61 18.94 -11.07
C PRO A 142 -1.64 18.83 -12.19
N ILE A 143 -2.45 17.77 -12.22
CA ILE A 143 -3.38 17.53 -13.35
C ILE A 143 -4.49 18.59 -13.43
N LEU A 144 -4.91 19.14 -12.28
CA LEU A 144 -5.93 20.19 -12.21
C LEU A 144 -5.46 21.51 -12.84
N GLN A 145 -4.14 21.72 -12.97
CA GLN A 145 -3.57 22.92 -13.58
C GLN A 145 -3.54 22.89 -15.11
N TRP A 146 -3.95 21.77 -15.73
CA TRP A 146 -3.91 21.58 -17.18
C TRP A 146 -5.29 21.54 -17.82
N VAL A 147 -5.36 22.08 -19.04
CA VAL A 147 -6.47 21.78 -19.95
C VAL A 147 -6.09 20.50 -20.70
N ILE A 148 -6.66 19.36 -20.31
CA ILE A 148 -6.30 18.04 -20.84
C ILE A 148 -6.55 17.94 -22.36
N GLY A 149 -7.65 18.55 -22.83
CA GLY A 149 -8.04 18.52 -24.24
C GLY A 149 -9.09 19.58 -24.57
N LYS A 150 -9.86 19.36 -25.63
CA LYS A 150 -10.98 20.24 -25.96
C LYS A 150 -12.15 19.95 -25.01
N PRO A 151 -12.62 20.91 -24.19
CA PRO A 151 -13.73 20.68 -23.29
C PRO A 151 -15.01 20.36 -24.08
N MET A 152 -15.76 19.38 -23.61
CA MET A 152 -17.02 18.92 -24.19
C MET A 152 -18.21 19.47 -23.43
N LYS A 153 -19.31 19.67 -24.14
CA LYS A 153 -20.58 20.07 -23.51
C LYS A 153 -21.39 18.83 -23.13
N ASN A 154 -22.20 18.92 -22.07
CA ASN A 154 -23.02 17.80 -21.56
C ASN A 154 -23.89 17.15 -22.65
N HIS A 155 -24.45 17.94 -23.57
CA HIS A 155 -25.25 17.40 -24.68
C HIS A 155 -24.45 16.57 -25.71
N GLU A 156 -23.15 16.84 -25.86
CA GLU A 156 -22.24 16.06 -26.71
C GLU A 156 -21.94 14.72 -26.03
N MET A 157 -21.68 14.74 -24.72
CA MET A 157 -21.45 13.55 -23.92
C MET A 157 -22.69 12.62 -23.90
N LYS A 158 -23.90 13.17 -23.72
CA LYS A 158 -25.16 12.38 -23.78
C LYS A 158 -25.39 11.68 -25.12
N LYS A 159 -24.81 12.17 -26.22
CA LYS A 159 -24.85 11.50 -27.53
C LYS A 159 -23.84 10.35 -27.63
N LEU A 160 -22.72 10.44 -26.90
CA LEU A 160 -21.64 9.46 -26.88
C LEU A 160 -21.99 8.21 -26.05
N VAL A 161 -22.67 8.38 -24.91
CA VAL A 161 -22.98 7.30 -23.94
C VAL A 161 -23.43 5.96 -24.57
N PRO A 162 -24.35 5.90 -25.57
CA PRO A 162 -24.79 4.63 -26.16
C PRO A 162 -23.72 3.84 -26.91
N TYR A 163 -22.61 4.48 -27.27
CA TYR A 163 -21.53 3.88 -28.06
C TYR A 163 -20.34 3.48 -27.20
N VAL A 164 -20.40 3.76 -25.90
CA VAL A 164 -19.39 3.32 -24.93
C VAL A 164 -19.58 1.83 -24.67
N ILE A 165 -18.50 1.07 -24.81
CA ILE A 165 -18.46 -0.38 -24.59
C ILE A 165 -17.61 -0.75 -23.36
N GLY A 166 -16.88 0.21 -22.79
CA GLY A 166 -16.00 0.03 -21.63
C GLY A 166 -15.59 1.36 -21.03
N ILE A 167 -15.19 1.32 -19.76
CA ILE A 167 -14.70 2.46 -18.98
C ILE A 167 -13.39 2.03 -18.32
N LYS A 168 -12.45 2.96 -18.18
CA LYS A 168 -11.22 2.78 -17.40
C LYS A 168 -10.96 3.95 -16.48
N LEU A 169 -10.74 3.68 -15.21
CA LEU A 169 -10.44 4.67 -14.19
C LEU A 169 -8.96 4.66 -13.80
N THR A 170 -8.46 5.84 -13.46
CA THR A 170 -7.18 6.02 -12.75
C THR A 170 -7.30 7.21 -11.81
N LYS A 171 -6.39 7.32 -10.85
CA LYS A 171 -6.40 8.36 -9.82
C LYS A 171 -5.00 8.88 -9.56
N CYS A 172 -4.90 10.08 -8.99
CA CYS A 172 -3.60 10.62 -8.61
C CYS A 172 -3.07 9.81 -7.41
N PRO A 173 -1.85 9.24 -7.48
CA PRO A 173 -1.32 8.38 -6.42
C PRO A 173 -1.20 9.05 -5.05
N CYS A 174 -1.10 10.38 -5.00
CA CYS A 174 -1.00 11.17 -3.77
C CYS A 174 -2.31 11.85 -3.34
N ALA A 175 -3.27 11.98 -4.26
CA ALA A 175 -4.53 12.69 -4.07
C ALA A 175 -5.65 11.91 -4.74
N ASN A 176 -6.07 10.81 -4.10
CA ASN A 176 -7.00 9.85 -4.69
C ASN A 176 -8.30 10.50 -5.14
N ASP A 177 -8.76 11.58 -4.49
CA ASP A 177 -9.97 12.33 -4.86
C ASP A 177 -9.87 12.96 -6.26
N VAL A 178 -8.66 13.15 -6.79
CA VAL A 178 -8.47 13.54 -8.20
C VAL A 178 -8.36 12.30 -9.07
N ALA A 179 -9.38 12.07 -9.88
CA ALA A 179 -9.51 10.90 -10.71
C ALA A 179 -9.84 11.23 -12.18
N LEU A 180 -9.47 10.31 -13.06
CA LEU A 180 -9.69 10.39 -14.50
C LEU A 180 -10.48 9.16 -14.97
N ILE A 181 -11.44 9.40 -15.86
CA ILE A 181 -12.26 8.37 -16.50
C ILE A 181 -12.03 8.38 -18.01
N GLY A 182 -11.48 7.29 -18.56
CA GLY A 182 -11.29 7.07 -19.98
C GLY A 182 -12.41 6.22 -20.59
N LEU A 183 -12.88 6.58 -21.78
CA LEU A 183 -13.95 5.85 -22.47
C LEU A 183 -13.42 4.94 -23.58
N THR A 184 -13.86 3.68 -23.56
CA THR A 184 -13.70 2.76 -24.68
C THR A 184 -14.95 2.81 -25.57
N THR A 185 -14.81 3.26 -26.81
CA THR A 185 -15.92 3.45 -27.75
C THR A 185 -15.91 2.42 -28.87
N GLY A 186 -17.10 1.97 -29.30
CA GLY A 186 -17.27 1.10 -30.47
C GLY A 186 -17.01 1.82 -31.80
N GLY A 187 -16.67 1.06 -32.85
CA GLY A 187 -16.09 1.54 -34.12
C GLY A 187 -16.94 2.45 -35.03
N SER A 188 -18.01 3.07 -34.53
CA SER A 188 -18.79 4.10 -35.25
C SER A 188 -18.50 5.53 -34.79
N ILE A 189 -17.80 5.72 -33.67
CA ILE A 189 -17.41 7.03 -33.15
C ILE A 189 -15.89 7.10 -32.99
N SER A 190 -15.29 8.16 -33.52
CA SER A 190 -13.87 8.46 -33.38
C SER A 190 -13.65 9.47 -32.26
N GLY A 191 -12.78 9.20 -31.30
CA GLY A 191 -12.38 10.19 -30.30
C GLY A 191 -11.69 9.56 -29.10
N ILE A 192 -10.92 10.36 -28.38
CA ILE A 192 -10.27 9.94 -27.13
C ILE A 192 -10.87 10.82 -26.03
N TYR A 193 -11.80 10.24 -25.29
CA TYR A 193 -12.62 10.97 -24.34
C TYR A 193 -12.16 10.66 -22.92
N ILE A 194 -11.87 11.72 -22.16
CA ILE A 194 -11.39 11.65 -20.78
C ILE A 194 -12.23 12.61 -19.93
N GLY A 195 -12.79 12.13 -18.82
CA GLY A 195 -13.39 12.95 -17.78
C GLY A 195 -12.40 13.15 -16.63
N LEU A 196 -12.43 14.34 -16.01
CA LEU A 196 -11.65 14.69 -14.82
C LEU A 196 -12.60 15.12 -13.71
N THR A 197 -12.38 14.59 -12.51
CA THR A 197 -13.07 14.98 -11.26
C THR A 197 -12.03 15.43 -10.24
N HIS A 198 -12.43 16.32 -9.34
CA HIS A 198 -11.61 16.75 -8.20
C HIS A 198 -12.22 16.38 -6.83
N SER A 199 -13.43 15.81 -6.83
CA SER A 199 -14.13 15.34 -5.63
C SER A 199 -14.18 13.81 -5.51
N GLY A 200 -13.52 13.06 -6.39
CA GLY A 200 -13.58 11.60 -6.43
C GLY A 200 -14.95 11.09 -6.86
N PHE A 201 -15.63 11.83 -7.75
CA PHE A 201 -17.01 11.58 -8.18
C PHE A 201 -18.04 11.70 -7.04
N TRP A 202 -17.75 12.48 -6.00
CA TRP A 202 -18.66 12.68 -4.88
C TRP A 202 -19.75 13.70 -5.19
N GLU A 203 -19.37 14.83 -5.81
CA GLU A 203 -20.29 15.91 -6.11
C GLU A 203 -21.01 15.67 -7.44
N ASP A 204 -22.34 15.84 -7.44
CA ASP A 204 -23.13 15.85 -8.66
C ASP A 204 -22.59 16.94 -9.60
N SER A 205 -22.38 16.59 -10.87
CA SER A 205 -21.91 17.51 -11.93
C SER A 205 -20.45 18.01 -11.81
N ASP A 206 -19.62 17.36 -10.98
CA ASP A 206 -18.19 17.69 -10.87
C ASP A 206 -17.37 17.27 -12.12
N THR A 207 -17.78 16.21 -12.82
CA THR A 207 -16.91 15.67 -13.88
C THR A 207 -16.90 16.53 -15.15
N VAL A 208 -15.71 17.03 -15.50
CA VAL A 208 -15.48 17.78 -16.73
C VAL A 208 -14.93 16.86 -17.82
N TRP A 209 -15.63 16.78 -18.96
CA TRP A 209 -15.27 15.93 -20.10
C TRP A 209 -14.41 16.66 -21.14
N PHE A 210 -13.40 15.96 -21.65
CA PHE A 210 -12.48 16.46 -22.67
C PHE A 210 -12.35 15.47 -23.84
N ASP A 211 -12.27 16.02 -25.06
CA ASP A 211 -11.78 15.31 -26.25
C ASP A 211 -10.30 15.64 -26.46
N VAL A 212 -9.46 14.61 -26.28
CA VAL A 212 -7.99 14.70 -26.29
C VAL A 212 -7.41 14.37 -27.67
N LYS A 213 -8.26 14.05 -28.66
CA LYS A 213 -7.84 13.63 -30.00
C LYS A 213 -6.80 14.56 -30.64
N ASN A 214 -6.99 15.88 -30.55
CA ASN A 214 -6.10 16.86 -31.18
C ASN A 214 -4.70 16.91 -30.54
N GLY A 215 -4.57 16.62 -29.24
CA GLY A 215 -3.28 16.59 -28.54
C GLY A 215 -2.48 15.31 -28.82
N ILE A 216 -3.14 14.26 -29.30
CA ILE A 216 -2.56 12.95 -29.61
C ILE A 216 -2.31 12.81 -31.12
N CYS A 217 -3.19 13.36 -31.95
CA CYS A 217 -3.17 13.26 -33.40
C CYS A 217 -3.27 14.65 -34.06
N PRO A 218 -2.15 15.39 -34.15
CA PRO A 218 -2.15 16.76 -34.69
C PRO A 218 -2.30 16.83 -36.22
N TYR A 219 -2.20 15.70 -36.95
CA TYR A 219 -2.36 15.63 -38.40
C TYR A 219 -3.47 14.63 -38.77
N ASN A 220 -4.10 14.80 -39.94
CA ASN A 220 -5.13 13.93 -40.53
C ASN A 220 -4.58 12.52 -40.84
N ASP A 221 -4.14 11.80 -39.81
CA ASP A 221 -3.73 10.41 -39.89
C ASP A 221 -5.01 9.55 -39.93
N GLU A 222 -5.21 8.83 -41.02
CA GLU A 222 -6.38 7.95 -41.19
C GLU A 222 -6.43 6.88 -40.08
N GLU A 223 -5.27 6.49 -39.53
CA GLU A 223 -5.17 5.57 -38.39
C GLU A 223 -5.82 6.11 -37.10
N CYS A 224 -5.86 7.43 -36.91
CA CYS A 224 -6.43 8.06 -35.72
C CYS A 224 -7.96 8.26 -35.80
N MET A 225 -8.59 7.90 -36.92
CA MET A 225 -10.04 7.94 -37.07
C MET A 225 -10.77 6.84 -36.27
N ILE A 226 -10.06 5.83 -35.74
CA ILE A 226 -10.65 4.71 -34.97
C ILE A 226 -9.94 4.52 -33.62
N SER A 227 -9.32 5.59 -33.10
CA SER A 227 -8.64 5.54 -31.81
C SER A 227 -9.66 5.48 -30.66
N THR A 228 -9.42 4.59 -29.70
CA THR A 228 -10.20 4.44 -28.46
C THR A 228 -9.27 4.20 -27.29
N VAL A 229 -9.68 4.55 -26.07
CA VAL A 229 -8.92 4.25 -24.84
C VAL A 229 -8.98 2.75 -24.55
N VAL A 230 -7.82 2.17 -24.29
CA VAL A 230 -7.64 0.77 -23.84
C VAL A 230 -7.18 0.73 -22.38
N GLY A 231 -6.30 1.66 -21.99
CA GLY A 231 -5.84 1.80 -20.61
C GLY A 231 -5.39 3.23 -20.32
N ILE A 232 -5.52 3.63 -19.05
CA ILE A 232 -5.15 4.95 -18.56
C ILE A 232 -4.40 4.78 -17.24
N VAL A 233 -3.29 5.49 -17.09
CA VAL A 233 -2.49 5.51 -15.86
C VAL A 233 -2.08 6.94 -15.59
N LEU A 234 -2.46 7.47 -14.43
CA LEU A 234 -1.95 8.73 -13.92
C LEU A 234 -0.78 8.42 -12.97
N THR A 235 0.41 8.82 -13.37
CA THR A 235 1.61 8.77 -12.50
C THR A 235 1.71 10.06 -11.70
N ASN A 236 2.71 10.17 -10.82
CA ASN A 236 2.94 11.40 -10.06
C ASN A 236 3.20 12.61 -10.99
N TYR A 237 3.81 12.41 -12.17
CA TYR A 237 4.23 13.54 -13.03
C TYR A 237 3.71 13.51 -14.46
N HIS A 238 3.11 12.41 -14.91
CA HIS A 238 2.69 12.22 -16.30
C HIS A 238 1.38 11.44 -16.39
N LEU A 239 0.54 11.79 -17.36
CA LEU A 239 -0.60 11.01 -17.79
C LEU A 239 -0.20 10.08 -18.95
N VAL A 240 -0.41 8.79 -18.77
CA VAL A 240 -0.10 7.75 -19.75
C VAL A 240 -1.39 7.16 -20.32
N LEU A 241 -1.51 7.18 -21.64
CA LEU A 241 -2.68 6.73 -22.38
C LEU A 241 -2.30 5.59 -23.33
N LEU A 242 -2.82 4.40 -23.05
CA LEU A 242 -2.82 3.29 -23.99
C LEU A 242 -4.10 3.36 -24.82
N THR A 243 -3.93 3.50 -26.13
CA THR A 243 -5.02 3.53 -27.09
C THR A 243 -4.92 2.35 -28.05
N SER A 244 -5.95 2.13 -28.87
CA SER A 244 -5.91 1.14 -29.94
C SER A 244 -4.81 1.39 -30.99
N VAL A 245 -4.20 2.57 -31.06
CA VAL A 245 -3.19 2.93 -32.07
C VAL A 245 -1.77 3.03 -31.49
N GLY A 246 -1.64 3.18 -30.17
CA GLY A 246 -0.34 3.36 -29.54
C GLY A 246 -0.40 3.74 -28.06
N LEU A 247 0.79 3.80 -27.46
CA LEU A 247 1.01 4.31 -26.12
C LEU A 247 1.48 5.77 -26.19
N TYR A 248 0.86 6.64 -25.41
CA TYR A 248 1.11 8.07 -25.39
C TYR A 248 1.43 8.54 -23.98
N ILE A 249 2.42 9.42 -23.85
CA ILE A 249 2.88 9.98 -22.57
C ILE A 249 2.76 11.49 -22.65
N SER A 250 2.10 12.08 -21.66
CA SER A 250 1.94 13.53 -21.57
C SER A 250 3.28 14.24 -21.36
N THR A 251 3.30 15.57 -21.49
CA THR A 251 4.36 16.39 -20.89
C THR A 251 4.31 16.33 -19.37
N ASP A 252 5.41 16.74 -18.71
CA ASP A 252 5.52 16.84 -17.25
C ASP A 252 4.44 17.77 -16.70
N LEU A 253 3.59 17.24 -15.82
CA LEU A 253 2.41 17.92 -15.29
C LEU A 253 2.76 19.07 -14.34
N ARG A 254 3.99 19.16 -13.84
CA ARG A 254 4.40 20.25 -12.92
C ARG A 254 4.57 21.60 -13.61
N TYR A 255 4.69 21.61 -14.93
CA TYR A 255 5.02 22.82 -15.69
C TYR A 255 3.90 23.15 -16.69
N PRO A 256 2.73 23.60 -16.22
CA PRO A 256 1.59 23.91 -17.08
C PRO A 256 1.95 24.93 -18.15
N ASN A 257 1.61 24.61 -19.40
CA ASN A 257 1.86 25.45 -20.56
C ASN A 257 0.68 25.37 -21.57
N GLY A 258 -0.54 25.57 -21.08
CA GLY A 258 -1.76 25.55 -21.89
C GLY A 258 -2.38 24.15 -21.99
N THR A 259 -2.62 23.68 -23.22
CA THR A 259 -3.22 22.35 -23.47
C THR A 259 -2.18 21.24 -23.30
N LEU A 260 -2.57 20.14 -22.66
CA LEU A 260 -1.68 19.00 -22.44
C LEU A 260 -1.30 18.33 -23.77
N MET A 261 0.00 18.15 -23.98
CA MET A 261 0.55 17.55 -25.20
C MET A 261 1.04 16.14 -24.92
N PHE A 262 0.97 15.27 -25.93
CA PHE A 262 1.38 13.87 -25.81
C PHE A 262 2.46 13.50 -26.81
N SER A 263 3.34 12.60 -26.38
CA SER A 263 4.37 11.98 -27.20
C SER A 263 4.02 10.50 -27.43
N ARG A 264 4.08 10.05 -28.69
CA ARG A 264 3.82 8.63 -29.04
C ARG A 264 5.09 7.81 -28.85
N ILE A 265 4.96 6.67 -28.18
CA ILE A 265 6.03 5.68 -28.08
C ILE A 265 5.93 4.68 -29.24
N ASN A 266 7.04 4.51 -29.96
CA ASN A 266 7.10 3.66 -31.14
C ASN A 266 7.61 2.25 -30.79
N PHE A 267 6.69 1.29 -30.68
CA PHE A 267 7.03 -0.12 -30.60
C PHE A 267 6.98 -0.76 -32.00
N CYS A 268 8.14 -1.15 -32.54
CA CYS A 268 8.22 -1.75 -33.87
C CYS A 268 7.56 -3.13 -33.92
N GLY A 269 6.69 -3.34 -34.92
CA GLY A 269 6.07 -4.64 -35.21
C GLY A 269 4.81 -4.95 -34.39
N PHE A 270 4.14 -3.92 -33.88
CA PHE A 270 2.84 -4.02 -33.21
C PHE A 270 1.77 -3.26 -33.99
N ASP A 271 0.59 -3.87 -34.12
CA ASP A 271 -0.56 -3.33 -34.83
C ASP A 271 -1.72 -3.00 -33.87
N THR A 272 -2.83 -2.48 -34.41
CA THR A 272 -4.01 -2.11 -33.64
C THR A 272 -4.58 -3.27 -32.82
N SER A 273 -4.54 -4.50 -33.35
CA SER A 273 -5.05 -5.68 -32.64
C SER A 273 -4.16 -6.04 -31.44
N ASP A 274 -2.86 -5.81 -31.57
CA ASP A 274 -1.91 -6.01 -30.48
C ASP A 274 -2.11 -4.98 -29.35
N TYR A 275 -2.36 -3.72 -29.68
CA TYR A 275 -2.60 -2.66 -28.67
C TYR A 275 -3.92 -2.86 -27.93
N LEU A 276 -4.96 -3.37 -28.58
CA LEU A 276 -6.25 -3.70 -27.94
C LEU A 276 -6.13 -4.81 -26.87
N GLN A 277 -5.13 -5.69 -27.00
CA GLN A 277 -4.85 -6.77 -26.04
C GLN A 277 -3.66 -6.45 -25.10
N ALA A 278 -3.04 -5.28 -25.26
CA ALA A 278 -1.91 -4.88 -24.44
C ALA A 278 -2.36 -4.55 -23.02
N LYS A 279 -1.51 -4.85 -22.05
CA LYS A 279 -1.73 -4.53 -20.64
C LYS A 279 -0.67 -3.57 -20.13
N LEU A 280 -1.11 -2.54 -19.41
CA LEU A 280 -0.25 -1.65 -18.65
C LEU A 280 -0.12 -2.17 -17.22
N TRP A 281 1.10 -2.09 -16.69
CA TRP A 281 1.43 -2.43 -15.32
C TRP A 281 2.08 -1.20 -14.68
N TYR A 282 1.45 -0.69 -13.63
CA TYR A 282 1.92 0.44 -12.84
C TYR A 282 1.86 0.05 -11.37
N ASN A 283 2.92 0.38 -10.62
CA ASN A 283 2.92 0.26 -9.18
C ASN A 283 2.53 1.61 -8.59
N GLU A 284 1.32 1.69 -8.05
CA GLU A 284 0.79 2.93 -7.46
C GLU A 284 1.55 3.25 -6.17
N ILE A 285 2.29 4.36 -6.18
CA ILE A 285 3.03 4.87 -5.04
C ILE A 285 2.99 6.40 -5.05
N CYS A 286 2.62 7.00 -3.92
CA CYS A 286 2.73 8.44 -3.77
C CYS A 286 4.19 8.87 -3.63
N LEU A 287 4.65 9.75 -4.53
CA LEU A 287 6.00 10.30 -4.57
C LEU A 287 6.04 11.81 -4.25
N ALA A 288 5.12 12.32 -3.43
CA ALA A 288 5.10 13.74 -3.02
C ALA A 288 6.42 14.22 -2.42
N ASN A 289 7.12 13.33 -1.69
CA ASN A 289 8.46 13.54 -1.15
C ASN A 289 9.45 12.54 -1.76
N GLN A 290 9.55 12.53 -3.10
CA GLN A 290 10.39 11.62 -3.86
C GLN A 290 11.88 11.74 -3.47
N GLU A 291 12.49 10.62 -3.11
CA GLU A 291 13.94 10.51 -2.87
C GLU A 291 14.71 10.08 -4.13
N ASP A 292 16.04 10.19 -4.09
CA ASP A 292 16.93 9.87 -5.23
C ASP A 292 16.94 8.38 -5.64
N PHE A 293 16.43 7.50 -4.78
CA PHE A 293 16.28 6.06 -5.04
C PHE A 293 14.85 5.65 -5.41
N GLU A 294 13.90 6.58 -5.46
CA GLU A 294 12.50 6.34 -5.83
C GLU A 294 12.26 6.85 -7.25
N ASP A 295 11.58 6.06 -8.09
CA ASP A 295 11.14 6.47 -9.42
C ASP A 295 9.78 5.83 -9.71
N ASP A 296 8.96 6.50 -10.53
CA ASP A 296 7.77 5.87 -11.12
C ASP A 296 8.20 4.92 -12.24
N TYR A 297 7.75 3.66 -12.18
CA TYR A 297 8.00 2.63 -13.19
C TYR A 297 6.70 2.21 -13.87
N ILE A 298 6.71 2.13 -15.19
CA ILE A 298 5.61 1.59 -15.99
C ILE A 298 6.13 0.47 -16.88
N ALA A 299 5.35 -0.58 -17.02
CA ALA A 299 5.58 -1.62 -18.02
C ALA A 299 4.36 -1.86 -18.91
N ILE A 300 4.63 -2.28 -20.14
CA ILE A 300 3.63 -2.72 -21.11
C ILE A 300 3.98 -4.12 -21.58
N THR A 301 2.97 -5.00 -21.61
CA THR A 301 3.09 -6.36 -22.14
C THR A 301 2.11 -6.58 -23.27
N PHE A 302 2.56 -7.24 -24.33
CA PHE A 302 1.74 -7.60 -25.49
C PHE A 302 1.46 -9.10 -25.52
N GLU A 303 0.21 -9.49 -25.75
CA GLU A 303 -0.22 -10.89 -25.86
C GLU A 303 0.13 -11.48 -27.25
N LYS A 304 1.43 -11.53 -27.56
CA LYS A 304 1.93 -11.99 -28.86
C LYS A 304 3.18 -12.85 -28.72
N SER A 305 3.29 -13.85 -29.58
CA SER A 305 4.53 -14.60 -29.74
C SER A 305 5.56 -13.77 -30.49
N ARG A 306 6.76 -13.62 -29.94
CA ARG A 306 7.84 -12.85 -30.57
C ARG A 306 8.15 -13.34 -31.98
N THR A 307 8.09 -12.42 -32.95
CA THR A 307 8.50 -12.64 -34.34
C THR A 307 9.89 -12.05 -34.61
N MET A 308 10.45 -12.28 -35.81
CA MET A 308 11.76 -11.74 -36.20
C MET A 308 11.79 -10.21 -36.32
N SER A 309 10.63 -9.56 -36.49
CA SER A 309 10.51 -8.10 -36.58
C SER A 309 10.44 -7.41 -35.23
N GLN A 310 10.20 -8.15 -34.13
CA GLN A 310 9.98 -7.59 -32.80
C GLN A 310 11.23 -7.74 -31.91
N LEU A 311 11.61 -6.64 -31.25
CA LEU A 311 12.75 -6.62 -30.31
C LEU A 311 12.42 -7.37 -29.00
N ALA A 312 11.21 -7.17 -28.47
CA ALA A 312 10.67 -7.79 -27.26
C ALA A 312 9.13 -7.76 -27.29
N THR A 313 8.48 -8.48 -26.38
CA THR A 313 7.01 -8.47 -26.17
C THR A 313 6.62 -7.80 -24.84
N CYS A 314 7.61 -7.35 -24.07
CA CYS A 314 7.45 -6.57 -22.85
C CYS A 314 8.47 -5.45 -22.84
N PHE A 315 8.00 -4.25 -22.53
CA PHE A 315 8.83 -3.06 -22.38
C PHE A 315 8.53 -2.38 -21.05
N TYR A 316 9.55 -1.79 -20.43
CA TYR A 316 9.38 -0.96 -19.25
C TYR A 316 10.16 0.33 -19.40
N SER A 317 9.72 1.35 -18.68
CA SER A 317 10.40 2.62 -18.57
C SER A 317 10.20 3.19 -17.16
N PHE A 318 10.93 4.26 -16.86
CA PHE A 318 10.85 5.00 -15.62
C PHE A 318 10.80 6.49 -15.93
N ALA A 319 10.21 7.29 -15.03
CA ALA A 319 10.05 8.74 -15.23
C ALA A 319 11.38 9.41 -15.67
N PRO A 320 11.39 10.27 -16.71
CA PRO A 320 10.24 10.85 -17.44
C PRO A 320 9.66 10.00 -18.59
N PHE A 321 10.03 8.72 -18.69
CA PHE A 321 9.55 7.74 -19.68
C PHE A 321 10.01 7.94 -21.12
N ASP A 322 11.16 8.59 -21.31
CA ASP A 322 11.78 8.77 -22.64
C ASP A 322 12.49 7.51 -23.16
N ASP A 323 12.97 6.64 -22.25
CA ASP A 323 13.83 5.48 -22.57
C ASP A 323 13.11 4.16 -22.25
N TRP A 324 12.61 3.49 -23.29
CA TRP A 324 11.89 2.22 -23.18
C TRP A 324 12.80 1.01 -23.43
N LYS A 325 12.89 0.13 -22.43
CA LYS A 325 13.79 -1.03 -22.44
C LYS A 325 13.02 -2.34 -22.43
N SER A 326 13.60 -3.39 -23.01
CA SER A 326 13.08 -4.76 -22.90
C SER A 326 13.09 -5.21 -21.44
N CYS A 327 11.96 -5.74 -20.95
CA CYS A 327 11.88 -6.30 -19.60
C CYS A 327 12.83 -7.49 -19.42
N ILE A 328 13.07 -8.27 -20.49
CA ILE A 328 13.95 -9.45 -20.45
C ILE A 328 15.37 -9.02 -20.82
N PRO A 329 16.40 -9.31 -20.00
CA PRO A 329 17.78 -9.03 -20.34
C PRO A 329 18.29 -9.97 -21.45
N ASN A 330 19.12 -9.44 -22.36
CA ASN A 330 19.70 -10.13 -23.52
C ASN A 330 18.70 -10.86 -24.45
N PRO A 331 17.72 -10.16 -25.05
CA PRO A 331 16.72 -10.80 -25.90
C PRO A 331 17.30 -11.44 -27.18
N ARG A 332 18.52 -11.07 -27.60
CA ARG A 332 19.12 -11.54 -28.87
C ARG A 332 19.75 -12.95 -28.81
N GLU A 333 20.07 -13.47 -27.62
CA GLU A 333 20.75 -14.77 -27.48
C GLU A 333 19.80 -15.97 -27.39
N ARG A 334 18.50 -15.75 -27.10
CA ARG A 334 17.50 -16.82 -27.05
C ARG A 334 16.99 -17.15 -28.45
N ARG A 335 17.61 -18.13 -29.12
CA ARG A 335 17.03 -18.80 -30.29
C ARG A 335 15.79 -19.60 -29.85
N ARG A 336 14.70 -19.50 -30.62
CA ARG A 336 13.43 -20.22 -30.46
C ARG A 336 13.65 -21.66 -29.98
N ARG A 337 13.24 -21.97 -28.75
CA ARG A 337 12.96 -23.36 -28.32
C ARG A 337 11.44 -23.53 -28.33
N LYS A 338 10.93 -24.61 -28.94
CA LYS A 338 9.50 -24.98 -28.86
C LYS A 338 9.15 -25.18 -27.38
N GLY A 339 8.15 -24.44 -26.87
CA GLY A 339 7.70 -24.51 -25.46
C GLY A 339 8.13 -23.32 -24.58
N GLU A 340 8.47 -22.17 -25.16
CA GLU A 340 8.91 -20.98 -24.42
C GLU A 340 7.77 -20.38 -23.58
N ALA A 341 8.06 -20.00 -22.33
CA ALA A 341 7.11 -19.41 -21.41
C ALA A 341 6.75 -17.97 -21.85
N GLN A 342 5.46 -17.66 -21.84
CA GLN A 342 4.92 -16.32 -22.11
C GLN A 342 5.04 -15.45 -20.87
N LEU A 343 5.56 -14.23 -21.02
CA LEU A 343 5.59 -13.23 -19.95
C LEU A 343 4.21 -12.56 -19.88
N ILE A 344 3.54 -12.67 -18.73
CA ILE A 344 2.20 -12.12 -18.49
C ILE A 344 2.29 -10.71 -17.93
N SER A 345 3.15 -10.50 -16.92
CA SER A 345 3.31 -9.21 -16.26
C SER A 345 4.75 -9.02 -15.76
N PHE A 346 5.13 -7.75 -15.59
CA PHE A 346 6.43 -7.34 -15.06
C PHE A 346 6.24 -6.14 -14.13
N LEU A 347 6.79 -6.21 -12.92
CA LEU A 347 6.77 -5.14 -11.93
C LEU A 347 8.18 -4.89 -11.40
N VAL A 348 8.43 -3.65 -10.94
CA VAL A 348 9.66 -3.27 -10.23
C VAL A 348 9.34 -3.08 -8.77
N ASP A 349 10.04 -3.81 -7.92
CA ASP A 349 9.99 -3.68 -6.46
C ASP A 349 11.09 -2.71 -6.02
N ILE A 350 10.67 -1.53 -5.58
CA ILE A 350 11.56 -0.43 -5.17
C ILE A 350 12.23 -0.75 -3.82
N GLU A 351 11.53 -1.42 -2.90
CA GLU A 351 12.07 -1.80 -1.59
C GLU A 351 13.20 -2.82 -1.77
N MET A 352 12.95 -3.90 -2.51
CA MET A 352 13.96 -4.95 -2.74
C MET A 352 14.99 -4.61 -3.83
N LYS A 353 14.79 -3.51 -4.57
CA LYS A 353 15.53 -3.17 -5.81
C LYS A 353 15.58 -4.37 -6.76
N SER A 354 14.40 -4.90 -7.08
CA SER A 354 14.25 -6.13 -7.86
C SER A 354 13.21 -6.00 -8.98
N GLY A 355 13.36 -6.81 -10.04
CA GLY A 355 12.37 -6.96 -11.10
C GLY A 355 11.66 -8.30 -10.96
N ILE A 356 10.33 -8.26 -10.89
CA ILE A 356 9.46 -9.43 -10.69
C ILE A 356 8.78 -9.78 -12.01
N TYR A 357 8.86 -11.04 -12.39
CA TYR A 357 8.35 -11.56 -13.66
C TYR A 357 7.34 -12.67 -13.39
N LEU A 358 6.17 -12.58 -14.02
CA LEU A 358 5.17 -13.64 -14.01
C LEU A 358 5.12 -14.31 -15.38
N PHE A 359 5.50 -15.58 -15.42
CA PHE A 359 5.49 -16.37 -16.63
C PHE A 359 4.38 -17.42 -16.61
N SER A 360 3.86 -17.72 -17.80
CA SER A 360 2.90 -18.79 -18.03
C SER A 360 3.40 -19.73 -19.14
N THR A 361 3.23 -21.03 -18.93
CA THR A 361 3.42 -22.06 -19.95
C THR A 361 2.10 -22.79 -20.19
N LYS A 362 2.07 -23.71 -21.15
CA LYS A 362 0.90 -24.58 -21.35
C LYS A 362 0.56 -25.48 -20.15
N ILE A 363 1.49 -25.66 -19.20
CA ILE A 363 1.39 -26.66 -18.13
C ILE A 363 1.30 -26.02 -16.75
N HIS A 364 2.06 -24.94 -16.52
CA HIS A 364 2.12 -24.27 -15.21
C HIS A 364 2.54 -22.80 -15.38
N SER A 365 2.24 -22.01 -14.36
CA SER A 365 2.65 -20.61 -14.20
C SER A 365 3.72 -20.51 -13.12
N PHE A 366 4.65 -19.57 -13.25
CA PHE A 366 5.73 -19.40 -12.27
C PHE A 366 6.23 -17.95 -12.21
N VAL A 367 6.80 -17.58 -11.06
CA VAL A 367 7.38 -16.27 -10.78
C VAL A 367 8.90 -16.35 -10.73
N VAL A 368 9.55 -15.34 -11.27
CA VAL A 368 11.00 -15.18 -11.25
C VAL A 368 11.34 -13.78 -10.75
N VAL A 369 12.26 -13.68 -9.80
CA VAL A 369 12.72 -12.40 -9.25
C VAL A 369 14.19 -12.20 -9.58
N ARG A 370 14.54 -11.04 -10.14
CA ARG A 370 15.89 -10.71 -10.58
C ARG A 370 16.39 -9.44 -9.92
N LYS A 371 17.69 -9.36 -9.68
CA LYS A 371 18.31 -8.12 -9.18
C LYS A 371 18.10 -6.98 -10.18
N PHE A 372 17.81 -5.80 -9.67
CA PHE A 372 17.64 -4.59 -10.46
C PHE A 372 18.72 -3.57 -10.09
N ILE A 373 19.66 -3.32 -10.99
CA ILE A 373 20.85 -2.50 -10.72
C ILE A 373 20.98 -1.44 -11.82
N ASN A 374 21.17 -0.18 -11.43
CA ASN A 374 21.25 0.98 -12.32
C ASN A 374 20.02 1.06 -13.25
N LYS A 375 18.83 0.97 -12.65
CA LYS A 375 17.53 1.01 -13.37
C LYS A 375 17.42 -0.04 -14.49
N SER A 376 18.03 -1.21 -14.30
CA SER A 376 18.03 -2.30 -15.29
C SER A 376 18.04 -3.69 -14.65
N PRO A 377 17.27 -4.66 -15.19
CA PRO A 377 17.24 -6.02 -14.66
C PRO A 377 18.50 -6.79 -15.05
N ARG A 378 19.06 -7.52 -14.10
CA ARG A 378 20.21 -8.39 -14.29
C ARG A 378 19.77 -9.84 -14.56
N PRO A 379 20.61 -10.67 -15.20
CA PRO A 379 20.29 -12.08 -15.40
C PRO A 379 20.29 -12.88 -14.09
N GLU A 380 20.98 -12.39 -13.06
CA GLU A 380 21.04 -12.99 -11.72
C GLU A 380 19.66 -12.99 -11.04
N LEU A 381 19.27 -14.17 -10.57
CA LEU A 381 18.10 -14.34 -9.72
C LEU A 381 18.39 -13.79 -8.32
N LEU A 382 17.40 -13.11 -7.73
CA LEU A 382 17.44 -12.73 -6.33
C LEU A 382 16.98 -13.89 -5.44
N PHE A 383 15.94 -14.60 -5.89
CA PHE A 383 15.33 -15.74 -5.21
C PHE A 383 15.18 -16.95 -6.16
N PRO A 384 15.05 -18.18 -5.65
CA PRO A 384 14.61 -19.31 -6.45
C PRO A 384 13.26 -19.03 -7.13
N SER A 385 13.04 -19.56 -8.33
CA SER A 385 11.75 -19.41 -9.00
C SER A 385 10.64 -20.14 -8.25
N PHE A 386 9.49 -19.49 -8.05
CA PHE A 386 8.32 -20.10 -7.44
C PHE A 386 7.35 -20.58 -8.53
N SER A 387 6.99 -21.87 -8.51
CA SER A 387 6.01 -22.44 -9.45
C SER A 387 4.68 -22.65 -8.77
N PHE A 388 3.60 -22.15 -9.38
CA PHE A 388 2.25 -22.36 -8.87
C PHE A 388 1.78 -23.81 -9.11
N PRO A 389 0.85 -24.32 -8.29
CA PRO A 389 0.29 -25.64 -8.50
C PRO A 389 -0.59 -25.69 -9.78
N SER A 390 -0.80 -26.89 -10.32
CA SER A 390 -1.44 -27.08 -11.63
C SER A 390 -2.92 -26.71 -11.69
N ASP A 391 -3.58 -26.53 -10.53
CA ASP A 391 -4.96 -26.06 -10.43
C ASP A 391 -5.08 -24.54 -10.68
N PHE A 392 -3.99 -23.78 -10.57
CA PHE A 392 -3.89 -22.39 -11.03
C PHE A 392 -3.63 -22.33 -12.55
N HIS A 393 -4.65 -22.72 -13.31
CA HIS A 393 -4.58 -22.92 -14.75
C HIS A 393 -4.82 -21.66 -15.58
N THR A 394 -5.39 -20.59 -14.99
CA THR A 394 -5.59 -19.30 -15.67
C THR A 394 -5.04 -18.18 -14.82
N VAL A 395 -3.94 -17.59 -15.28
CA VAL A 395 -3.25 -16.46 -14.63
C VAL A 395 -3.46 -15.19 -15.46
N VAL A 396 -3.82 -14.09 -14.80
CA VAL A 396 -4.17 -12.83 -15.48
C VAL A 396 -3.12 -11.75 -15.27
N GLY A 397 -2.59 -11.60 -14.05
CA GLY A 397 -1.70 -10.49 -13.71
C GLY A 397 -1.18 -10.53 -12.28
N MET A 398 -0.40 -9.50 -11.94
CA MET A 398 0.05 -9.24 -10.57
C MET A 398 0.06 -7.74 -10.27
N VAL A 399 -0.09 -7.38 -9.00
CA VAL A 399 -0.21 -6.00 -8.53
C VAL A 399 0.28 -5.87 -7.09
N PHE A 400 0.93 -4.76 -6.76
CA PHE A 400 1.26 -4.40 -5.39
C PHE A 400 0.09 -3.66 -4.75
N HIS A 401 -0.22 -3.97 -3.50
CA HIS A 401 -1.16 -3.16 -2.72
C HIS A 401 -0.49 -1.82 -2.36
N PRO A 402 -1.09 -0.66 -2.67
CA PRO A 402 -0.43 0.64 -2.53
C PRO A 402 -0.10 1.02 -1.06
N GLY A 403 -0.94 0.59 -0.12
CA GLY A 403 -0.72 0.79 1.33
C GLY A 403 0.37 -0.10 1.94
N THR A 404 0.28 -1.43 1.74
CA THR A 404 1.11 -2.42 2.46
C THR A 404 2.32 -2.95 1.70
N HIS A 405 2.43 -2.66 0.40
CA HIS A 405 3.44 -3.24 -0.50
C HIS A 405 3.37 -4.78 -0.65
N PHE A 406 2.23 -5.40 -0.31
CA PHE A 406 2.03 -6.83 -0.55
C PHE A 406 1.77 -7.11 -2.03
N LEU A 407 2.41 -8.15 -2.56
CA LEU A 407 2.22 -8.54 -3.96
C LEU A 407 1.10 -9.57 -4.08
N TYR A 408 0.11 -9.26 -4.92
CA TYR A 408 -0.97 -10.17 -5.28
C TYR A 408 -0.79 -10.70 -6.70
N VAL A 409 -1.00 -12.00 -6.89
CA VAL A 409 -1.08 -12.65 -8.21
C VAL A 409 -2.48 -13.20 -8.36
N PHE A 410 -3.16 -12.86 -9.47
CA PHE A 410 -4.59 -13.14 -9.62
C PHE A 410 -4.94 -13.80 -10.96
N GLY A 411 -6.06 -14.53 -10.95
CA GLY A 411 -6.61 -15.31 -12.05
C GLY A 411 -7.75 -16.21 -11.54
N ASN A 412 -7.74 -17.51 -11.84
CA ASN A 412 -8.72 -18.46 -11.25
C ASN A 412 -8.46 -18.75 -9.75
N GLN A 413 -7.33 -18.29 -9.24
CA GLN A 413 -6.98 -18.21 -7.82
C GLN A 413 -6.32 -16.86 -7.55
N VAL A 414 -6.30 -16.45 -6.29
CA VAL A 414 -5.54 -15.27 -5.83
C VAL A 414 -4.54 -15.70 -4.78
N TRP A 415 -3.29 -15.27 -4.98
CA TRP A 415 -2.14 -15.57 -4.14
C TRP A 415 -1.52 -14.28 -3.63
N ILE A 416 -0.96 -14.31 -2.43
CA ILE A 416 -0.28 -13.18 -1.80
C ILE A 416 1.18 -13.54 -1.47
N SER A 417 2.09 -12.60 -1.69
CA SER A 417 3.48 -12.65 -1.25
C SER A 417 3.80 -11.42 -0.40
N TYR A 418 4.56 -11.67 0.66
CA TYR A 418 4.98 -10.65 1.64
C TYR A 418 6.49 -10.35 1.58
N ASP A 419 7.25 -11.13 0.82
CA ASP A 419 8.71 -11.22 0.89
C ASP A 419 9.37 -10.92 -0.46
N GLY A 420 8.79 -9.99 -1.22
CA GLY A 420 9.32 -9.60 -2.53
C GLY A 420 9.20 -10.70 -3.59
N ALA A 421 8.11 -11.47 -3.56
CA ALA A 421 7.80 -12.55 -4.50
C ALA A 421 8.69 -13.80 -4.40
N ASN A 422 9.24 -14.07 -3.22
CA ASN A 422 9.98 -15.29 -2.95
C ASN A 422 9.05 -16.46 -2.58
N THR A 423 8.05 -16.21 -1.74
CA THR A 423 7.02 -17.20 -1.36
C THR A 423 5.60 -16.67 -1.54
N PHE A 424 4.66 -17.58 -1.81
CA PHE A 424 3.26 -17.25 -2.02
C PHE A 424 2.34 -18.12 -1.15
N GLU A 425 1.29 -17.51 -0.65
CA GLU A 425 0.20 -18.15 0.09
C GLU A 425 -1.13 -17.92 -0.63
N ILE A 426 -2.02 -18.91 -0.65
CA ILE A 426 -3.32 -18.78 -1.31
C ILE A 426 -4.27 -17.93 -0.44
N VAL A 427 -4.93 -16.96 -1.07
CA VAL A 427 -5.98 -16.13 -0.45
C VAL A 427 -7.36 -16.64 -0.87
N ALA A 428 -7.53 -16.94 -2.16
CA ALA A 428 -8.81 -17.33 -2.72
C ALA A 428 -8.69 -18.35 -3.85
N ASN A 429 -9.65 -19.26 -3.96
CA ASN A 429 -9.78 -20.20 -5.05
C ASN A 429 -11.18 -20.12 -5.66
N PHE A 430 -11.26 -19.65 -6.89
CA PHE A 430 -12.51 -19.37 -7.58
C PHE A 430 -12.96 -20.51 -8.51
N PHE A 431 -12.16 -21.58 -8.61
CA PHE A 431 -12.39 -22.77 -9.43
C PHE A 431 -12.64 -22.45 -10.91
N ASP A 432 -13.92 -22.24 -11.25
CA ASP A 432 -14.44 -22.06 -12.60
C ASP A 432 -14.55 -20.56 -12.97
N GLU A 433 -14.43 -19.67 -11.98
CA GLU A 433 -14.40 -18.22 -12.14
C GLU A 433 -12.96 -17.70 -12.25
N VAL A 434 -12.77 -16.63 -13.04
CA VAL A 434 -11.46 -16.00 -13.26
C VAL A 434 -11.55 -14.53 -12.89
N ILE A 435 -10.69 -14.10 -11.96
CA ILE A 435 -10.54 -12.69 -11.59
C ILE A 435 -9.77 -11.98 -12.68
N ILE A 436 -10.38 -10.93 -13.23
CA ILE A 436 -9.82 -10.13 -14.33
C ILE A 436 -9.22 -8.82 -13.83
N GLU A 437 -9.77 -8.24 -12.76
CA GLU A 437 -9.35 -6.95 -12.20
C GLU A 437 -9.44 -6.97 -10.67
N THR A 438 -8.63 -6.11 -10.05
CA THR A 438 -8.53 -5.99 -8.60
C THR A 438 -8.41 -4.53 -8.23
N TYR A 439 -9.19 -4.09 -7.24
CA TYR A 439 -9.22 -2.70 -6.77
C TYR A 439 -8.76 -2.65 -5.33
N HIS A 440 -7.87 -1.70 -5.01
CA HIS A 440 -7.20 -1.62 -3.72
C HIS A 440 -7.41 -0.24 -3.10
N SER A 441 -7.84 -0.21 -1.85
CA SER A 441 -7.94 1.01 -1.06
C SER A 441 -6.62 1.28 -0.34
N PHE A 442 -6.10 2.51 -0.47
CA PHE A 442 -4.87 2.90 0.24
C PHE A 442 -5.11 3.08 1.74
N HIS A 443 -6.28 3.59 2.14
CA HIS A 443 -6.59 3.95 3.53
C HIS A 443 -7.20 2.78 4.33
N THR A 444 -8.28 2.16 3.82
CA THR A 444 -8.98 1.07 4.52
C THR A 444 -8.32 -0.29 4.32
N LEU A 445 -7.38 -0.40 3.37
CA LEU A 445 -6.72 -1.64 2.94
C LEU A 445 -7.69 -2.68 2.36
N ASP A 446 -8.88 -2.25 1.96
CA ASP A 446 -9.89 -3.09 1.34
C ASP A 446 -9.52 -3.46 -0.08
N ILE A 447 -9.90 -4.68 -0.48
CA ILE A 447 -9.63 -5.23 -1.81
C ILE A 447 -10.91 -5.81 -2.39
N ILE A 448 -11.28 -5.35 -3.59
CA ILE A 448 -12.38 -5.94 -4.36
C ILE A 448 -11.82 -6.67 -5.59
N PHE A 449 -12.20 -7.94 -5.74
CA PHE A 449 -11.88 -8.76 -6.90
C PHE A 449 -13.09 -8.83 -7.83
N LEU A 450 -12.88 -8.51 -9.12
CA LEU A 450 -13.91 -8.60 -10.16
C LEU A 450 -13.66 -9.82 -11.05
N SER A 451 -14.66 -10.69 -11.18
CA SER A 451 -14.60 -11.84 -12.08
C SER A 451 -15.09 -11.52 -13.49
N GLN A 452 -14.70 -12.37 -14.45
CA GLN A 452 -15.17 -12.33 -15.84
C GLN A 452 -16.70 -12.45 -15.99
N THR A 453 -17.42 -13.01 -15.00
CA THR A 453 -18.89 -13.12 -15.02
C THR A 453 -19.59 -12.00 -14.25
N LEU A 454 -18.85 -10.94 -13.90
CA LEU A 454 -19.29 -9.76 -13.13
C LEU A 454 -19.63 -10.09 -11.67
N GLN A 455 -18.98 -11.10 -11.09
CA GLN A 455 -19.06 -11.38 -9.65
C GLN A 455 -18.03 -10.53 -8.91
N LEU A 456 -18.46 -9.94 -7.79
CA LEU A 456 -17.63 -9.14 -6.91
C LEU A 456 -17.33 -9.93 -5.63
N TYR A 457 -16.07 -9.95 -5.25
CA TYR A 457 -15.59 -10.57 -4.02
C TYR A 457 -14.80 -9.56 -3.20
N PHE A 458 -14.96 -9.62 -1.88
CA PHE A 458 -14.30 -8.70 -0.95
C PHE A 458 -13.25 -9.41 -0.10
N SER A 459 -12.14 -8.73 0.14
CA SER A 459 -11.07 -9.12 1.04
C SER A 459 -10.36 -7.88 1.61
N LYS A 460 -9.38 -8.07 2.49
CA LYS A 460 -8.56 -6.99 3.07
C LYS A 460 -7.09 -7.35 2.96
N ALA A 461 -6.21 -6.36 2.90
CA ALA A 461 -4.77 -6.59 2.80
C ALA A 461 -4.25 -7.41 3.99
N GLY A 462 -3.54 -8.51 3.70
CA GLY A 462 -3.00 -9.43 4.69
C GLY A 462 -3.99 -10.48 5.25
N VAL A 463 -5.29 -10.39 4.92
CA VAL A 463 -6.31 -11.36 5.33
C VAL A 463 -6.40 -12.49 4.30
N LYS A 464 -6.38 -13.75 4.75
CA LYS A 464 -6.42 -14.95 3.88
C LYS A 464 -7.83 -15.52 3.67
N SER A 465 -8.82 -14.66 3.78
CA SER A 465 -10.23 -14.98 3.58
C SER A 465 -10.88 -13.95 2.68
N TYR A 466 -11.98 -14.35 2.07
CA TYR A 466 -12.79 -13.50 1.21
C TYR A 466 -14.25 -13.91 1.32
N TYR A 467 -15.15 -13.03 0.92
CA TYR A 467 -16.56 -13.38 0.72
C TYR A 467 -17.09 -12.82 -0.59
N LYS A 468 -18.15 -13.45 -1.09
CA LYS A 468 -18.82 -13.04 -2.32
C LYS A 468 -19.81 -11.94 -1.96
N ILE A 469 -19.63 -10.74 -2.52
CA ILE A 469 -20.61 -9.65 -2.36
C ILE A 469 -21.85 -9.99 -3.19
N GLY A 470 -21.64 -10.35 -4.46
CA GLY A 470 -22.72 -10.70 -5.37
C GLY A 470 -22.38 -10.44 -6.84
N ARG A 471 -23.40 -10.40 -7.68
CA ARG A 471 -23.25 -10.12 -9.12
C ARG A 471 -23.71 -8.72 -9.45
N SER A 472 -22.87 -7.95 -10.15
CA SER A 472 -23.28 -6.62 -10.64
C SER A 472 -24.41 -6.73 -11.66
N ARG A 473 -25.43 -5.86 -11.52
CA ARG A 473 -26.49 -5.66 -12.52
C ARG A 473 -26.03 -4.74 -13.65
N ILE A 474 -24.99 -3.96 -13.40
CA ILE A 474 -24.40 -3.03 -14.36
C ILE A 474 -23.36 -3.80 -15.17
N ILE A 475 -23.42 -3.68 -16.50
CA ILE A 475 -22.54 -4.41 -17.41
C ILE A 475 -21.26 -3.61 -17.69
N ILE A 476 -21.41 -2.29 -17.88
CA ILE A 476 -20.31 -1.37 -18.17
C ILE A 476 -20.12 -0.48 -16.95
N PHE A 477 -19.13 -0.82 -16.14
CA PHE A 477 -18.75 -0.06 -14.97
C PHE A 477 -17.26 -0.24 -14.72
N ASP A 478 -16.73 0.60 -13.85
CA ASP A 478 -15.43 0.42 -13.23
C ASP A 478 -15.55 0.76 -11.73
N LEU A 479 -14.62 0.30 -10.90
CA LEU A 479 -14.66 0.51 -9.45
C LEU A 479 -13.53 1.43 -9.01
N TYR A 480 -13.82 2.23 -7.99
CA TYR A 480 -12.91 3.23 -7.47
C TYR A 480 -12.99 3.28 -5.94
N TYR A 481 -11.83 3.57 -5.34
CA TYR A 481 -11.70 3.94 -3.94
C TYR A 481 -11.14 5.35 -3.88
N ASP A 482 -11.86 6.23 -3.18
CA ASP A 482 -11.44 7.60 -2.89
C ASP A 482 -10.30 7.65 -1.86
N HIS A 483 -9.97 8.84 -1.37
CA HIS A 483 -8.88 9.01 -0.41
C HIS A 483 -9.18 8.41 0.98
N VAL A 484 -10.42 8.49 1.44
CA VAL A 484 -10.85 7.90 2.73
C VAL A 484 -11.13 6.40 2.62
N GLY A 485 -11.22 5.85 1.40
CA GLY A 485 -11.44 4.44 1.13
C GLY A 485 -12.91 4.05 0.94
N THR A 486 -13.76 4.99 0.53
CA THR A 486 -15.15 4.72 0.13
C THR A 486 -15.19 3.99 -1.20
N ASP A 487 -15.87 2.85 -1.26
CA ASP A 487 -16.05 2.09 -2.50
C ASP A 487 -17.12 2.72 -3.39
N THR A 488 -16.78 2.90 -4.67
CA THR A 488 -17.66 3.55 -5.64
C THR A 488 -17.65 2.79 -6.96
N ILE A 489 -18.79 2.25 -7.36
CA ILE A 489 -19.07 1.75 -8.71
C ILE A 489 -19.49 2.94 -9.57
N ILE A 490 -18.72 3.19 -10.62
CA ILE A 490 -18.96 4.27 -11.57
C ILE A 490 -19.49 3.69 -12.88
N SER A 491 -20.60 4.23 -13.34
CA SER A 491 -21.21 3.86 -14.62
C SER A 491 -21.71 5.10 -15.36
N LEU A 492 -22.08 4.93 -16.63
CA LEU A 492 -22.54 6.05 -17.46
C LEU A 492 -24.05 6.02 -17.67
N SER A 493 -24.65 7.19 -17.56
CA SER A 493 -26.09 7.40 -17.69
C SER A 493 -26.40 8.71 -18.39
N LYS A 494 -27.54 8.80 -19.05
CA LYS A 494 -27.98 10.07 -19.67
C LYS A 494 -28.79 10.96 -18.74
N LYS A 495 -29.14 10.41 -17.57
CA LYS A 495 -30.07 11.04 -16.62
C LYS A 495 -29.38 12.16 -15.85
N THR A 496 -28.17 11.91 -15.38
CA THR A 496 -27.34 12.88 -14.67
C THR A 496 -26.79 13.95 -15.63
N GLU A 497 -26.31 15.05 -15.06
CA GLU A 497 -25.85 16.21 -15.82
C GLU A 497 -24.51 15.94 -16.52
N ASP A 498 -23.55 15.42 -15.77
CA ASP A 498 -22.20 15.01 -16.21
C ASP A 498 -22.16 13.59 -16.80
N CYS A 499 -23.31 12.91 -16.86
CA CYS A 499 -23.49 11.55 -17.37
C CYS A 499 -22.85 10.43 -16.53
N ILE A 500 -22.51 10.70 -15.27
CA ILE A 500 -21.99 9.70 -14.33
C ILE A 500 -23.12 9.27 -13.39
N ASP A 501 -23.27 7.96 -13.18
CA ASP A 501 -24.08 7.39 -12.10
C ASP A 501 -23.12 6.69 -11.13
N ILE A 502 -23.25 7.02 -9.85
CA ILE A 502 -22.45 6.52 -8.73
C ILE A 502 -23.28 5.58 -7.87
N PHE A 503 -22.69 4.44 -7.49
CA PHE A 503 -23.30 3.46 -6.59
C PHE A 503 -22.27 2.86 -5.65
N SER A 504 -22.67 2.38 -4.47
CA SER A 504 -21.79 1.53 -3.65
C SER A 504 -21.80 0.08 -4.17
N ALA A 505 -20.66 -0.62 -4.04
CA ALA A 505 -20.55 -2.04 -4.34
C ALA A 505 -21.31 -2.92 -3.35
N PHE A 506 -21.63 -2.40 -2.16
CA PHE A 506 -22.39 -3.12 -1.13
C PHE A 506 -23.91 -2.88 -1.22
N ASP A 507 -24.37 -2.00 -2.11
CA ASP A 507 -25.79 -1.74 -2.27
C ASP A 507 -26.53 -2.87 -3.01
N ASN A 508 -27.66 -3.28 -2.45
CA ASN A 508 -28.56 -4.29 -2.99
C ASN A 508 -29.27 -3.87 -4.28
N THR A 509 -29.32 -2.56 -4.57
CA THR A 509 -29.95 -2.07 -5.80
C THR A 509 -29.13 -2.39 -7.04
N THR A 510 -27.80 -2.40 -6.91
CA THR A 510 -26.82 -2.55 -8.02
C THR A 510 -26.16 -3.91 -8.04
N VAL A 511 -25.95 -4.51 -6.88
CA VAL A 511 -25.36 -5.84 -6.75
C VAL A 511 -26.44 -6.80 -6.25
N ILE A 512 -26.67 -7.87 -7.02
CA ILE A 512 -27.51 -8.98 -6.56
C ILE A 512 -26.70 -9.70 -5.49
N GLN A 513 -26.93 -9.34 -4.23
CA GLN A 513 -26.34 -10.06 -3.11
C GLN A 513 -26.80 -11.51 -3.18
N VAL A 514 -25.82 -12.41 -3.11
CA VAL A 514 -26.10 -13.85 -3.13
C VAL A 514 -25.77 -14.39 -1.75
N ASN A 515 -26.80 -14.86 -1.04
CA ASN A 515 -26.66 -15.62 0.20
C ASN A 515 -26.16 -17.06 -0.07
N GLU A 516 -25.19 -17.21 -0.97
CA GLU A 516 -24.64 -18.51 -1.41
C GLU A 516 -23.85 -19.21 -0.29
N ASP A 517 -23.43 -18.46 0.72
CA ASP A 517 -22.58 -18.94 1.81
C ASP A 517 -23.37 -19.51 3.00
N ASN A 518 -24.71 -19.53 2.91
CA ASN A 518 -25.52 -19.90 4.06
C ASN A 518 -25.66 -21.40 4.27
N GLU A 519 -25.59 -22.29 3.27
CA GLU A 519 -25.94 -23.71 3.49
C GLU A 519 -24.76 -24.65 3.14
N PHE A 520 -24.38 -25.50 4.09
CA PHE A 520 -23.32 -26.50 3.94
C PHE A 520 -23.89 -27.91 4.11
N ASP A 521 -24.29 -28.52 2.99
CA ASP A 521 -25.07 -29.76 2.94
C ASP A 521 -24.25 -31.04 3.18
N THR A 522 -23.44 -31.10 4.24
CA THR A 522 -22.68 -32.29 4.58
C THR A 522 -22.86 -32.72 6.03
N VAL A 523 -22.75 -34.03 6.27
CA VAL A 523 -22.75 -34.58 7.62
C VAL A 523 -21.38 -34.33 8.23
N LEU A 524 -21.36 -33.76 9.43
CA LEU A 524 -20.10 -33.47 10.14
C LEU A 524 -19.90 -34.44 11.30
N ALA A 525 -18.71 -35.04 11.37
CA ALA A 525 -18.29 -35.84 12.50
C ALA A 525 -17.35 -35.01 13.39
N PRO A 526 -17.77 -34.59 14.59
CA PRO A 526 -16.91 -33.81 15.48
C PRO A 526 -15.88 -34.70 16.17
N GLN A 527 -14.70 -34.15 16.38
CA GLN A 527 -13.63 -34.72 17.19
C GLN A 527 -13.13 -33.66 18.16
N TYR A 528 -13.36 -33.86 19.45
CA TYR A 528 -12.84 -32.96 20.48
C TYR A 528 -11.34 -33.15 20.65
N ILE A 529 -10.61 -32.03 20.69
CA ILE A 529 -9.20 -31.97 21.10
C ILE A 529 -9.14 -31.46 22.55
N THR A 530 -9.83 -30.35 22.83
CA THR A 530 -9.98 -29.75 24.17
C THR A 530 -11.45 -29.40 24.42
N ALA A 531 -11.77 -28.81 25.56
CA ALA A 531 -13.14 -28.32 25.83
C ALA A 531 -13.57 -27.18 24.89
N TYR A 532 -12.62 -26.52 24.20
CA TYR A 532 -12.86 -25.34 23.37
C TYR A 532 -12.41 -25.53 21.91
N GLU A 533 -11.77 -26.65 21.57
CA GLU A 533 -11.28 -26.94 20.22
C GLU A 533 -11.86 -28.24 19.69
N LEU A 534 -12.44 -28.18 18.50
CA LEU A 534 -12.98 -29.32 17.78
C LEU A 534 -12.43 -29.39 16.37
N VAL A 535 -12.35 -30.61 15.84
CA VAL A 535 -12.15 -30.87 14.41
C VAL A 535 -13.43 -31.47 13.85
N PHE A 536 -14.03 -30.80 12.87
CA PHE A 536 -15.19 -31.29 12.12
C PHE A 536 -14.72 -32.02 10.87
N PHE A 537 -14.98 -33.32 10.79
CA PHE A 537 -14.69 -34.11 9.59
C PHE A 537 -15.92 -34.14 8.68
N ALA A 538 -15.75 -33.67 7.44
CA ALA A 538 -16.84 -33.64 6.46
C ALA A 538 -17.00 -35.01 5.81
N TYR A 539 -18.18 -35.63 5.99
CA TYR A 539 -18.47 -36.95 5.47
C TYR A 539 -18.87 -36.91 3.99
N VAL A 540 -18.23 -37.76 3.20
CA VAL A 540 -18.54 -37.93 1.78
C VAL A 540 -18.86 -39.40 1.51
N PRO A 541 -20.10 -39.74 1.10
CA PRO A 541 -20.48 -41.11 0.80
C PRO A 541 -19.55 -41.74 -0.24
N LEU A 542 -19.18 -43.02 -0.06
CA LEU A 542 -18.26 -43.72 -0.95
C LEU A 542 -18.78 -43.79 -2.40
N ASN A 543 -20.10 -43.89 -2.55
CA ASN A 543 -20.80 -43.95 -3.83
C ASN A 543 -21.10 -42.55 -4.42
N ALA A 544 -20.59 -41.47 -3.82
CA ALA A 544 -20.86 -40.11 -4.28
C ALA A 544 -20.28 -39.86 -5.69
N THR A 545 -21.05 -39.16 -6.52
CA THR A 545 -20.59 -38.70 -7.84
C THR A 545 -19.45 -37.69 -7.69
N LYS A 546 -18.65 -37.47 -8.75
CA LYS A 546 -17.59 -36.45 -8.72
C LYS A 546 -18.09 -35.06 -8.31
N LYS A 547 -19.31 -34.69 -8.72
CA LYS A 547 -19.95 -33.42 -8.36
C LYS A 547 -20.25 -33.36 -6.86
N MET A 548 -20.93 -34.37 -6.31
CA MET A 548 -21.19 -34.46 -4.86
C MET A 548 -19.91 -34.47 -4.03
N LYS A 549 -18.85 -35.13 -4.51
CA LYS A 549 -17.54 -35.10 -3.84
C LYS A 549 -16.93 -33.70 -3.78
N LYS A 550 -17.28 -32.79 -4.70
CA LYS A 550 -16.88 -31.36 -4.66
C LYS A 550 -17.68 -30.65 -3.57
N ASP A 551 -19.00 -30.73 -3.63
CA ASP A 551 -19.89 -29.91 -2.79
C ASP A 551 -19.82 -30.26 -1.28
N LEU A 552 -19.49 -31.50 -0.93
CA LEU A 552 -19.50 -32.01 0.45
C LEU A 552 -18.20 -31.78 1.26
N ARG A 553 -17.27 -30.94 0.77
CA ARG A 553 -15.93 -30.74 1.37
C ARG A 553 -15.73 -29.35 1.94
N PHE A 554 -14.83 -29.24 2.91
CA PHE A 554 -14.30 -27.95 3.35
C PHE A 554 -13.32 -27.37 2.33
N TYR A 555 -13.41 -26.07 2.10
CA TYR A 555 -12.61 -25.32 1.14
C TYR A 555 -11.92 -24.13 1.81
N PRO A 556 -10.77 -23.65 1.31
CA PRO A 556 -10.03 -22.56 1.96
C PRO A 556 -10.89 -21.31 2.22
N ARG A 557 -11.90 -21.06 1.40
CA ARG A 557 -12.90 -19.99 1.59
C ARG A 557 -13.67 -20.06 2.92
N HIS A 558 -13.70 -21.21 3.60
CA HIS A 558 -14.38 -21.38 4.89
C HIS A 558 -13.47 -20.99 6.08
N ILE A 559 -12.18 -20.73 5.88
CA ILE A 559 -11.28 -20.25 6.94
C ILE A 559 -11.69 -18.84 7.39
N GLY A 560 -11.71 -18.59 8.70
CA GLY A 560 -12.11 -17.30 9.28
C GLY A 560 -13.64 -17.10 9.34
N ARG A 561 -14.42 -18.14 9.02
CA ARG A 561 -15.88 -18.11 9.05
C ARG A 561 -16.45 -18.89 10.24
N LYS A 562 -17.67 -18.56 10.61
CA LYS A 562 -18.41 -19.18 11.71
C LYS A 562 -19.28 -20.32 11.19
N LEU A 563 -19.02 -21.53 11.68
CA LEU A 563 -19.85 -22.70 11.48
C LEU A 563 -20.98 -22.73 12.53
N GLN A 564 -22.21 -22.75 12.07
CA GLN A 564 -23.42 -22.69 12.89
C GLN A 564 -24.38 -23.82 12.55
N LEU A 565 -25.05 -24.38 13.56
CA LEU A 565 -26.13 -25.34 13.40
C LEU A 565 -27.47 -24.65 13.74
N ASN A 566 -28.51 -24.84 12.91
CA ASN A 566 -29.83 -24.17 12.91
C ASN A 566 -30.52 -23.89 14.27
N SER A 567 -30.10 -24.53 15.36
CA SER A 567 -30.76 -24.47 16.65
C SER A 567 -29.84 -24.02 17.79
N TYR A 568 -28.59 -24.52 17.89
CA TYR A 568 -27.63 -24.15 18.96
C TYR A 568 -26.19 -24.51 18.56
N GLY A 569 -25.24 -23.67 18.95
CA GLY A 569 -23.79 -23.93 18.82
C GLY A 569 -23.13 -23.20 17.66
N ASN A 570 -22.00 -22.58 17.97
CA ASN A 570 -21.20 -21.75 17.07
C ASN A 570 -19.73 -22.10 17.24
N ALA A 571 -19.00 -22.24 16.12
CA ALA A 571 -17.56 -22.43 16.14
C ALA A 571 -16.89 -21.69 14.98
N ASP A 572 -15.76 -21.03 15.25
CA ASP A 572 -14.97 -20.37 14.20
C ASP A 572 -13.97 -21.33 13.58
N ILE A 573 -13.99 -21.43 12.25
CA ILE A 573 -13.06 -22.27 11.50
C ILE A 573 -11.71 -21.57 11.45
N THR A 574 -10.71 -22.16 12.08
CA THR A 574 -9.33 -21.64 12.14
C THR A 574 -8.44 -22.25 11.08
N LYS A 575 -8.70 -23.50 10.67
CA LYS A 575 -7.86 -24.22 9.70
C LYS A 575 -8.62 -25.32 8.97
N ILE A 576 -8.21 -25.62 7.74
CA ILE A 576 -8.76 -26.73 6.95
C ILE A 576 -7.64 -27.70 6.60
N MET A 577 -7.96 -29.00 6.62
CA MET A 577 -7.06 -30.10 6.35
C MET A 577 -7.69 -31.03 5.30
N TYR A 578 -6.87 -31.54 4.39
CA TYR A 578 -7.28 -32.50 3.35
C TYR A 578 -6.67 -33.86 3.63
N HIS A 579 -7.45 -34.92 3.39
CA HIS A 579 -7.05 -36.29 3.70
C HIS A 579 -7.19 -37.16 2.46
N GLU A 580 -6.09 -37.79 2.03
CA GLU A 580 -6.10 -38.77 0.93
C GLU A 580 -6.40 -40.19 1.45
N ASP A 581 -5.87 -40.53 2.62
CA ASP A 581 -5.93 -41.88 3.18
C ASP A 581 -7.14 -42.13 4.10
N LEU A 582 -7.89 -41.08 4.48
CA LEU A 582 -9.00 -41.18 5.43
C LEU A 582 -10.33 -41.47 4.71
N VAL A 583 -10.76 -42.73 4.76
CA VAL A 583 -11.96 -43.21 4.08
C VAL A 583 -13.23 -42.51 4.59
N GLY A 584 -13.98 -41.90 3.68
CA GLY A 584 -15.24 -41.21 3.97
C GLY A 584 -15.07 -39.77 4.47
N PHE A 585 -13.85 -39.31 4.78
CA PHE A 585 -13.59 -37.96 5.29
C PHE A 585 -12.46 -37.27 4.50
N PRO A 586 -12.72 -36.81 3.27
CA PRO A 586 -11.68 -36.19 2.42
C PRO A 586 -11.20 -34.82 2.90
N SER A 587 -11.92 -34.19 3.84
CA SER A 587 -11.53 -32.88 4.40
C SER A 587 -12.06 -32.72 5.83
N SER A 588 -11.37 -31.91 6.63
CA SER A 588 -11.81 -31.53 7.96
C SER A 588 -11.48 -30.08 8.28
N ALA A 589 -12.28 -29.44 9.13
CA ALA A 589 -12.06 -28.10 9.65
C ALA A 589 -11.73 -28.13 11.14
N ALA A 590 -10.58 -27.58 11.53
CA ALA A 590 -10.31 -27.27 12.93
C ALA A 590 -11.02 -25.95 13.28
N ALA A 591 -11.67 -25.92 14.45
CA ALA A 591 -12.48 -24.80 14.86
C ALA A 591 -12.44 -24.57 16.37
N THR A 592 -12.55 -23.30 16.77
CA THR A 592 -12.67 -22.86 18.16
C THR A 592 -14.13 -22.64 18.52
N LEU A 593 -14.58 -23.24 19.60
CA LEU A 593 -15.96 -23.21 20.07
C LEU A 593 -16.28 -21.85 20.72
N GLU A 594 -17.29 -21.15 20.21
CA GLU A 594 -17.86 -19.99 20.87
C GLU A 594 -19.02 -20.40 21.79
N GLU A 595 -19.93 -21.20 21.24
CA GLU A 595 -21.10 -21.73 21.94
C GLU A 595 -21.15 -23.25 21.77
N PRO A 596 -21.38 -24.02 22.84
CA PRO A 596 -21.43 -25.46 22.77
C PRO A 596 -22.59 -25.95 21.91
N PHE A 597 -22.33 -26.98 21.12
CA PHE A 597 -23.35 -27.66 20.33
C PHE A 597 -24.19 -28.60 21.20
N ALA A 598 -25.47 -28.73 20.84
CA ALA A 598 -26.39 -29.62 21.54
C ALA A 598 -26.00 -31.10 21.37
N VAL A 599 -26.17 -31.87 22.45
CA VAL A 599 -25.94 -33.32 22.52
C VAL A 599 -27.27 -34.03 22.70
N GLU A 600 -27.41 -35.24 22.16
CA GLU A 600 -28.58 -36.08 22.43
C GLU A 600 -28.65 -36.50 23.90
N PHE A 601 -29.86 -36.54 24.45
CA PHE A 601 -30.10 -36.92 25.84
C PHE A 601 -30.66 -38.34 25.95
N PRO A 602 -30.35 -39.10 27.02
CA PRO A 602 -30.88 -40.45 27.22
C PRO A 602 -32.42 -40.54 27.30
N SER A 603 -33.11 -39.43 27.57
CA SER A 603 -34.58 -39.33 27.54
C SER A 603 -35.15 -39.38 26.13
N VAL A 604 -34.40 -38.89 25.14
CA VAL A 604 -34.78 -38.84 23.72
C VAL A 604 -34.27 -40.09 22.99
N ASN A 605 -33.06 -40.54 23.32
CA ASN A 605 -32.42 -41.67 22.65
C ASN A 605 -32.03 -42.80 23.62
N SER A 606 -32.68 -43.96 23.44
CA SER A 606 -32.47 -45.14 24.28
C SER A 606 -31.07 -45.75 24.17
N SER A 607 -30.35 -45.53 23.07
CA SER A 607 -29.00 -46.09 22.87
C SER A 607 -27.99 -45.59 23.91
N LEU A 608 -28.14 -44.35 24.37
CA LEU A 608 -27.28 -43.71 25.38
C LEU A 608 -27.37 -44.35 26.79
N LYS A 609 -28.37 -45.22 27.03
CA LYS A 609 -28.48 -45.96 28.30
C LYS A 609 -27.58 -47.19 28.35
N GLY A 610 -26.99 -47.59 27.22
CA GLY A 610 -26.12 -48.76 27.10
C GLY A 610 -24.63 -48.42 27.13
N ASP A 611 -23.83 -49.38 27.62
CA ASP A 611 -22.38 -49.34 27.48
C ASP A 611 -22.01 -49.78 26.05
N ILE A 612 -20.88 -49.35 25.51
CA ILE A 612 -20.46 -49.71 24.15
C ILE A 612 -19.14 -50.47 24.14
N THR A 613 -18.99 -51.37 23.16
CA THR A 613 -17.70 -51.96 22.76
C THR A 613 -17.49 -51.77 21.27
N ILE A 614 -16.25 -51.51 20.89
CA ILE A 614 -15.89 -51.25 19.50
C ILE A 614 -15.01 -52.37 18.97
N GLN A 615 -15.34 -52.89 17.80
CA GLN A 615 -14.61 -53.95 17.11
C GLN A 615 -14.28 -53.51 15.68
N ARG A 616 -13.12 -53.91 15.16
CA ARG A 616 -12.78 -53.66 13.76
C ARG A 616 -13.56 -54.63 12.87
N HIS A 617 -14.25 -54.13 11.85
CA HIS A 617 -14.97 -54.97 10.89
C HIS A 617 -14.16 -55.21 9.62
N ASP A 618 -13.69 -54.13 9.00
CA ASP A 618 -12.83 -54.07 7.82
C ASP A 618 -11.69 -53.05 8.08
N ASN A 619 -10.79 -52.83 7.11
CA ASN A 619 -9.71 -51.83 7.26
C ASN A 619 -10.22 -50.42 7.58
N SER A 620 -11.42 -50.06 7.12
CA SER A 620 -11.97 -48.70 7.26
C SER A 620 -13.21 -48.61 8.15
N PHE A 621 -13.87 -49.73 8.45
CA PHE A 621 -15.14 -49.77 9.17
C PHE A 621 -15.03 -50.42 10.55
N PHE A 622 -15.80 -49.90 11.50
CA PHE A 622 -15.86 -50.35 12.88
C PHE A 622 -17.29 -50.72 13.27
N LYS A 623 -17.44 -51.79 14.06
CA LYS A 623 -18.71 -52.22 14.66
C LYS A 623 -18.81 -51.68 16.08
N ILE A 624 -19.92 -51.03 16.38
CA ILE A 624 -20.28 -50.56 17.72
C ILE A 624 -21.36 -51.48 18.27
N ASN A 625 -21.06 -52.17 19.35
CA ASN A 625 -21.98 -53.10 20.02
C ASN A 625 -22.46 -52.52 21.34
N LEU A 626 -23.77 -52.46 21.54
CA LEU A 626 -24.39 -52.10 22.82
C LEU A 626 -24.35 -53.28 23.79
N ILE A 627 -23.87 -53.01 25.01
CA ILE A 627 -23.84 -53.94 26.14
C ILE A 627 -24.77 -53.40 27.22
N TYR A 628 -25.63 -54.27 27.73
CA TYR A 628 -26.54 -53.95 28.82
C TYR A 628 -26.69 -55.14 29.77
N GLU A 629 -26.84 -54.86 31.06
CA GLU A 629 -26.96 -55.86 32.12
C GLU A 629 -28.38 -55.92 32.74
N SER A 630 -29.27 -54.98 32.37
CA SER A 630 -30.61 -54.79 32.97
C SER A 630 -31.77 -55.28 32.07
N ARG A 631 -32.84 -55.83 32.67
CA ARG A 631 -34.05 -56.35 31.98
C ARG A 631 -35.17 -55.32 31.74
N ASN A 632 -35.08 -54.11 32.29
CA ASN A 632 -36.26 -53.21 32.31
C ASN A 632 -36.42 -52.34 31.05
N GLU A 633 -35.33 -51.97 30.39
CA GLU A 633 -35.33 -51.29 29.08
C GLU A 633 -34.08 -51.70 28.29
N THR A 634 -34.23 -52.24 27.07
CA THR A 634 -33.11 -52.62 26.21
C THR A 634 -32.63 -51.39 25.41
N PRO A 635 -31.37 -50.95 25.55
CA PRO A 635 -30.84 -49.88 24.72
C PRO A 635 -30.74 -50.39 23.28
N VAL A 636 -31.28 -49.61 22.34
CA VAL A 636 -31.38 -49.97 20.93
C VAL A 636 -30.96 -48.80 20.05
N PHE A 637 -30.11 -49.07 19.05
CA PHE A 637 -29.87 -48.18 17.92
C PHE A 637 -31.09 -48.17 16.98
N ARG A 638 -31.54 -46.98 16.61
CA ARG A 638 -32.69 -46.78 15.71
C ARG A 638 -32.21 -46.20 14.39
N ASN A 639 -32.94 -46.41 13.29
CA ASN A 639 -32.60 -45.82 11.97
C ASN A 639 -32.37 -44.30 12.01
N THR A 640 -32.97 -43.59 12.97
CA THR A 640 -32.72 -42.16 13.23
C THR A 640 -31.30 -41.84 13.71
N ASP A 641 -30.51 -42.84 14.08
CA ASP A 641 -29.13 -42.71 14.57
C ASP A 641 -28.08 -42.81 13.46
N ILE A 642 -28.51 -43.18 12.25
CA ILE A 642 -27.67 -43.06 11.05
C ILE A 642 -27.29 -41.58 10.88
N MET A 643 -26.03 -41.33 10.50
CA MET A 643 -25.41 -40.00 10.39
C MET A 643 -25.26 -39.25 11.73
N LYS A 644 -25.44 -39.92 12.87
CA LYS A 644 -25.01 -39.39 14.18
C LYS A 644 -23.59 -39.85 14.50
N THR A 645 -22.87 -39.03 15.25
CA THR A 645 -21.49 -39.35 15.66
C THR A 645 -21.43 -39.72 17.13
N VAL A 646 -20.87 -40.89 17.42
CA VAL A 646 -20.48 -41.33 18.75
C VAL A 646 -19.15 -40.66 19.09
N VAL A 647 -19.15 -39.79 20.08
CA VAL A 647 -17.96 -39.04 20.53
C VAL A 647 -17.50 -39.60 21.87
N ILE A 648 -16.23 -39.98 21.93
CA ILE A 648 -15.58 -40.48 23.15
C ILE A 648 -14.40 -39.53 23.42
N PRO A 649 -14.48 -38.64 24.42
CA PRO A 649 -13.41 -37.71 24.71
C PRO A 649 -12.06 -38.42 24.91
N GLY A 650 -11.00 -37.91 24.26
CA GLY A 650 -9.65 -38.50 24.30
C GLY A 650 -9.42 -39.69 23.35
N TYR A 651 -10.45 -40.18 22.66
CA TYR A 651 -10.36 -41.26 21.67
C TYR A 651 -10.97 -40.85 20.33
N SER A 652 -10.88 -41.72 19.31
CA SER A 652 -11.53 -41.48 18.02
C SER A 652 -13.05 -41.43 18.14
N SER A 653 -13.63 -40.42 17.50
CA SER A 653 -15.08 -40.34 17.27
C SER A 653 -15.48 -41.24 16.09
N LEU A 654 -16.73 -41.70 16.10
CA LEU A 654 -17.25 -42.72 15.20
C LEU A 654 -18.57 -42.29 14.58
N LEU A 655 -18.59 -42.03 13.28
CA LEU A 655 -19.80 -41.67 12.53
C LEU A 655 -20.58 -42.93 12.14
N ILE A 656 -21.82 -43.05 12.59
CA ILE A 656 -22.70 -44.17 12.24
C ILE A 656 -23.15 -44.02 10.79
N VAL A 657 -22.85 -45.02 9.95
CA VAL A 657 -23.22 -45.04 8.53
C VAL A 657 -24.36 -45.99 8.24
N GLU A 658 -24.49 -47.07 9.01
CA GLU A 658 -25.51 -48.11 8.83
C GLU A 658 -25.83 -48.78 10.17
N ILE A 659 -27.06 -49.27 10.33
CA ILE A 659 -27.47 -50.04 11.51
C ILE A 659 -27.72 -51.47 11.07
N LEU A 660 -26.93 -52.39 11.63
CA LEU A 660 -27.00 -53.82 11.27
C LEU A 660 -28.16 -54.49 11.99
N ASN A 661 -28.35 -54.18 13.27
CA ASN A 661 -29.50 -54.56 14.06
C ASN A 661 -29.64 -53.63 15.27
N GLY A 662 -30.67 -53.82 16.10
CA GLY A 662 -30.92 -52.95 17.26
C GLY A 662 -29.75 -52.86 18.27
N SER A 663 -28.86 -53.85 18.31
CA SER A 663 -27.70 -53.87 19.21
C SER A 663 -26.37 -53.48 18.55
N MET A 664 -26.33 -53.37 17.21
CA MET A 664 -25.09 -53.22 16.44
C MET A 664 -25.22 -52.15 15.36
N ALA A 665 -24.28 -51.21 15.36
CA ALA A 665 -24.14 -50.19 14.33
C ALA A 665 -22.78 -50.29 13.62
N LEU A 666 -22.74 -49.94 12.34
CA LEU A 666 -21.52 -49.81 11.55
C LEU A 666 -21.12 -48.34 11.47
N ALA A 667 -19.85 -48.05 11.70
CA ALA A 667 -19.34 -46.69 11.79
C ALA A 667 -17.96 -46.50 11.13
N LEU A 668 -17.67 -45.25 10.75
CA LEU A 668 -16.37 -44.78 10.29
C LEU A 668 -15.67 -43.99 11.40
N ALA A 669 -14.36 -44.19 11.57
CA ALA A 669 -13.57 -43.50 12.59
C ALA A 669 -12.92 -42.22 12.03
N THR A 670 -12.99 -41.12 12.78
CA THR A 670 -12.27 -39.88 12.46
C THR A 670 -10.76 -40.03 12.62
N MET A 671 -10.32 -40.87 13.56
CA MET A 671 -8.91 -41.22 13.81
C MET A 671 -8.74 -42.75 13.95
N PRO A 672 -8.67 -43.49 12.84
CA PRO A 672 -8.69 -44.97 12.83
C PRO A 672 -7.60 -45.64 13.69
N MET A 673 -6.47 -44.96 13.92
CA MET A 673 -5.35 -45.44 14.74
C MET A 673 -5.58 -45.27 16.25
N ASN A 674 -6.48 -44.37 16.66
CA ASN A 674 -6.76 -44.03 18.06
C ASN A 674 -8.12 -44.57 18.54
N VAL A 675 -8.62 -45.64 17.90
CA VAL A 675 -9.89 -46.29 18.28
C VAL A 675 -9.67 -47.21 19.48
N PHE A 676 -10.54 -47.09 20.51
CA PHE A 676 -10.46 -47.89 21.73
C PHE A 676 -11.13 -49.26 21.56
N LEU A 677 -10.38 -50.23 21.02
CA LEU A 677 -10.90 -51.55 20.66
C LEU A 677 -11.13 -52.47 21.87
N LEU A 678 -12.20 -53.27 21.81
CA LEU A 678 -12.51 -54.41 22.69
C LEU A 678 -12.59 -54.11 24.19
N LYS A 679 -12.65 -52.84 24.59
CA LYS A 679 -12.90 -52.41 25.97
C LYS A 679 -14.31 -51.88 26.13
N LYS A 680 -14.91 -52.17 27.29
CA LYS A 680 -16.23 -51.69 27.68
C LYS A 680 -16.14 -50.21 28.04
N ILE A 681 -16.86 -49.37 27.30
CA ILE A 681 -16.98 -47.93 27.56
C ILE A 681 -18.34 -47.69 28.24
N PRO A 682 -18.37 -47.19 29.49
CA PRO A 682 -19.60 -46.90 30.20
C PRO A 682 -20.46 -45.84 29.49
N SER A 683 -21.78 -45.95 29.60
CA SER A 683 -22.78 -44.97 29.12
C SER A 683 -22.51 -43.52 29.52
N THR A 684 -21.80 -43.28 30.63
CA THR A 684 -21.45 -41.92 31.09
C THR A 684 -20.21 -41.33 30.44
N GLN A 685 -19.48 -42.09 29.61
CA GLN A 685 -18.19 -41.71 29.01
C GLN A 685 -18.26 -41.50 27.49
N TRP A 686 -19.43 -41.64 26.89
CA TRP A 686 -19.62 -41.39 25.46
C TRP A 686 -20.87 -40.54 25.23
N PHE A 687 -20.86 -39.80 24.12
CA PHE A 687 -21.91 -38.86 23.74
C PHE A 687 -22.36 -39.15 22.32
N LEU A 688 -23.58 -38.73 21.98
CA LEU A 688 -24.12 -38.85 20.64
C LEU A 688 -24.49 -37.47 20.10
N TYR A 689 -23.84 -37.08 19.01
CA TYR A 689 -24.07 -35.80 18.33
C TYR A 689 -24.91 -36.01 17.08
N LYS A 690 -25.98 -35.23 16.93
CA LYS A 690 -26.84 -35.21 15.74
C LYS A 690 -26.39 -34.11 14.78
N PHE A 691 -25.30 -34.37 14.07
CA PHE A 691 -24.69 -33.45 13.11
C PHE A 691 -24.98 -33.82 11.65
N GLY A 692 -25.98 -34.68 11.43
CA GLY A 692 -26.49 -35.04 10.11
C GLY A 692 -27.49 -34.03 9.57
N VAL A 693 -27.54 -33.91 8.24
CA VAL A 693 -28.46 -33.00 7.54
C VAL A 693 -29.85 -33.64 7.48
N SER A 694 -30.87 -32.97 8.03
CA SER A 694 -32.28 -33.33 7.91
C SER A 694 -33.11 -32.08 7.62
N ASN A 695 -34.37 -32.20 7.19
CA ASN A 695 -35.20 -31.05 6.77
C ASN A 695 -35.28 -29.90 7.80
N ASP A 696 -35.00 -30.17 9.09
CA ASP A 696 -35.00 -29.18 10.18
C ASP A 696 -33.58 -28.82 10.72
N SER A 697 -32.51 -29.42 10.20
CA SER A 697 -31.13 -29.26 10.71
C SER A 697 -30.09 -29.18 9.59
N GLY A 698 -29.81 -27.96 9.12
CA GLY A 698 -28.72 -27.66 8.18
C GLY A 698 -27.52 -27.01 8.89
N TRP A 699 -26.34 -27.13 8.28
CA TRP A 699 -25.14 -26.38 8.68
C TRP A 699 -25.04 -25.09 7.90
N PHE A 700 -24.59 -24.03 8.57
CA PHE A 700 -24.42 -22.71 7.99
C PHE A 700 -22.98 -22.22 8.19
N ILE A 701 -22.35 -21.67 7.15
CA ILE A 701 -20.99 -21.11 7.23
C ILE A 701 -21.08 -19.59 7.00
N THR A 702 -21.27 -18.87 8.08
CA THR A 702 -21.51 -17.42 8.08
C THR A 702 -20.24 -16.61 8.31
N SER A 703 -20.27 -15.30 8.03
CA SER A 703 -19.17 -14.41 8.42
C SER A 703 -19.00 -14.40 9.94
N SER A 704 -17.75 -14.40 10.39
CA SER A 704 -17.43 -14.25 11.81
C SER A 704 -17.15 -12.78 12.12
N SER A 705 -17.78 -12.29 13.19
CA SER A 705 -17.60 -10.91 13.64
C SER A 705 -16.16 -10.64 14.05
N CYS A 706 -15.67 -9.42 13.87
CA CYS A 706 -14.35 -9.06 14.33
C CYS A 706 -14.20 -9.16 15.85
N LYS A 707 -13.12 -9.78 16.31
CA LYS A 707 -12.79 -9.99 17.75
C LYS A 707 -11.54 -9.26 18.21
N HIS A 708 -10.86 -8.60 17.28
CA HIS A 708 -9.55 -8.01 17.49
C HIS A 708 -9.58 -6.54 17.08
N ALA A 709 -8.84 -5.70 17.79
CA ALA A 709 -8.60 -4.33 17.38
C ALA A 709 -7.11 -4.01 17.55
N LEU A 710 -6.55 -3.24 16.62
CA LEU A 710 -5.18 -2.77 16.68
C LEU A 710 -5.16 -1.33 17.19
N ILE A 711 -4.23 -1.05 18.09
CA ILE A 711 -3.94 0.29 18.61
C ILE A 711 -2.43 0.49 18.56
N HIS A 712 -1.97 1.68 18.26
CA HIS A 712 -0.55 2.07 18.33
C HIS A 712 -0.41 3.40 19.06
N ASP A 713 0.80 3.66 19.55
CA ASP A 713 1.08 4.81 20.43
C ASP A 713 1.15 6.17 19.70
N ASP A 714 1.35 6.16 18.38
CA ASP A 714 1.39 7.38 17.58
C ASP A 714 -0.03 7.89 17.25
N ILE A 715 -0.77 8.29 18.30
CA ILE A 715 -2.19 8.73 18.31
C ILE A 715 -2.48 9.83 17.28
N ASN A 716 -1.45 10.56 16.85
CA ASN A 716 -1.52 11.72 15.96
C ASN A 716 -1.19 11.39 14.50
N THR A 717 -0.83 10.14 14.18
CA THR A 717 -0.59 9.70 12.80
C THR A 717 -1.73 8.79 12.36
N GLY A 718 -2.26 9.03 11.16
CA GLY A 718 -3.27 8.15 10.56
C GLY A 718 -2.76 6.72 10.37
N ARG A 719 -3.59 5.85 9.76
CA ARG A 719 -3.30 4.41 9.61
C ARG A 719 -2.02 4.09 8.79
N ASN A 720 -1.51 5.05 8.03
CA ASN A 720 -0.29 4.94 7.23
C ASN A 720 0.80 5.85 7.82
N ILE A 721 1.87 5.25 8.34
CA ILE A 721 2.93 5.97 9.05
C ILE A 721 4.19 5.98 8.18
N ILE A 722 4.75 7.16 7.89
CA ILE A 722 6.05 7.31 7.25
C ILE A 722 7.03 7.95 8.23
N LYS A 723 8.18 7.31 8.46
CA LYS A 723 9.26 7.88 9.28
C LYS A 723 10.57 7.91 8.51
N TYR A 724 11.31 9.00 8.66
CA TYR A 724 12.66 9.17 8.12
C TYR A 724 13.66 8.91 9.25
N LEU A 725 14.69 8.11 8.97
CA LEU A 725 15.79 7.85 9.89
C LEU A 725 17.13 8.21 9.24
N ASP A 726 17.80 9.21 9.80
CA ASP A 726 19.18 9.53 9.41
C ASP A 726 20.14 8.49 9.99
N LEU A 727 21.39 8.51 9.53
CA LEU A 727 22.42 7.62 10.06
C LEU A 727 22.63 7.87 11.56
N GLY A 728 22.46 6.82 12.36
CA GLY A 728 22.58 6.86 13.82
C GLY A 728 21.25 7.09 14.54
N ASP A 729 20.18 7.46 13.82
CA ASP A 729 18.87 7.68 14.42
C ASP A 729 18.23 6.36 14.87
N THR A 730 17.55 6.45 16.00
CA THR A 730 16.72 5.40 16.61
C THR A 730 15.27 5.83 16.65
N PHE A 731 14.35 4.94 16.33
CA PHE A 731 12.92 5.14 16.48
C PHE A 731 12.28 3.99 17.24
N HIS A 732 11.54 4.34 18.29
CA HIS A 732 10.79 3.39 19.11
C HIS A 732 9.32 3.41 18.68
N PHE A 733 8.73 2.23 18.47
CA PHE A 733 7.34 2.09 18.06
C PHE A 733 6.66 0.96 18.84
N GLN A 734 5.49 1.24 19.41
CA GLN A 734 4.69 0.25 20.14
C GLN A 734 3.33 0.07 19.49
N ILE A 735 2.91 -1.20 19.40
CA ILE A 735 1.61 -1.61 18.89
C ILE A 735 0.98 -2.65 19.82
N LYS A 736 -0.34 -2.57 19.97
CA LYS A 736 -1.13 -3.34 20.92
C LYS A 736 -2.35 -3.96 20.23
N VAL A 737 -2.57 -5.25 20.45
CA VAL A 737 -3.77 -5.96 20.02
C VAL A 737 -4.72 -6.10 21.20
N LEU A 738 -5.89 -5.48 21.08
CA LEU A 738 -7.01 -5.73 21.97
C LEU A 738 -7.79 -6.95 21.46
N SER A 739 -8.20 -7.84 22.36
CA SER A 739 -9.02 -9.01 22.02
C SER A 739 -10.23 -9.12 22.93
N SER A 740 -11.41 -9.35 22.34
CA SER A 740 -12.66 -9.62 23.07
C SER A 740 -12.81 -11.09 23.49
N VAL A 741 -11.89 -11.96 23.06
CA VAL A 741 -11.93 -13.39 23.37
C VAL A 741 -11.64 -13.63 24.86
N SER A 742 -12.45 -14.45 25.52
CA SER A 742 -12.30 -14.73 26.95
C SER A 742 -10.93 -15.34 27.30
N TYR A 743 -10.39 -15.00 28.47
CA TYR A 743 -9.11 -15.52 28.97
C TYR A 743 -9.05 -17.07 28.97
N ASN A 744 -10.15 -17.73 29.37
CA ASN A 744 -10.24 -19.19 29.50
C ASN A 744 -10.17 -19.96 28.18
N THR A 745 -10.43 -19.28 27.05
CA THR A 745 -10.37 -19.84 25.69
C THR A 745 -9.05 -19.57 24.98
N ARG A 746 -8.17 -18.73 25.56
CA ARG A 746 -6.89 -18.39 24.93
C ARG A 746 -5.88 -19.49 25.18
N VAL A 747 -5.36 -20.06 24.11
CA VAL A 747 -4.13 -20.86 24.16
C VAL A 747 -3.00 -19.90 24.52
N THR A 748 -2.72 -19.75 25.82
CA THR A 748 -1.62 -18.95 26.35
C THR A 748 -0.32 -19.48 25.76
N THR A 749 0.17 -18.91 24.64
CA THR A 749 1.55 -18.97 24.11
C THR A 749 1.67 -18.56 22.62
N THR A 750 0.59 -18.43 21.84
CA THR A 750 0.73 -18.07 20.41
C THR A 750 0.73 -16.54 20.20
N PRO A 751 1.69 -15.99 19.43
CA PRO A 751 1.72 -14.57 19.10
C PRO A 751 0.50 -14.21 18.24
N LEU A 752 -0.19 -13.09 18.53
CA LEU A 752 -1.36 -12.65 17.77
C LEU A 752 -1.03 -11.86 16.49
N LEU A 753 0.22 -11.42 16.35
CA LEU A 753 0.69 -10.66 15.18
C LEU A 753 1.73 -11.42 14.38
N LYS A 754 1.58 -11.34 13.05
CA LYS A 754 2.63 -11.65 12.08
C LYS A 754 3.30 -10.33 11.70
N ILE A 755 4.59 -10.19 12.00
CA ILE A 755 5.39 -9.02 11.64
C ILE A 755 6.21 -9.37 10.41
N ILE A 756 6.13 -8.54 9.38
CA ILE A 756 6.84 -8.75 8.11
C ILE A 756 7.58 -7.47 7.75
N THR A 757 8.82 -7.61 7.33
CA THR A 757 9.65 -6.50 6.83
C THR A 757 9.95 -6.71 5.36
N GLY A 758 9.71 -5.68 4.54
CA GLY A 758 10.03 -5.68 3.11
C GLY A 758 11.51 -5.87 2.85
N GLN A 759 12.36 -4.90 3.21
CA GLN A 759 13.81 -5.01 3.09
C GLN A 759 14.50 -5.14 4.46
N PRO A 760 14.65 -6.38 5.00
CA PRO A 760 15.18 -6.60 6.36
C PRO A 760 16.66 -6.21 6.54
N PHE A 761 17.40 -5.96 5.46
CA PHE A 761 18.83 -5.59 5.49
C PHE A 761 19.08 -4.09 5.32
N LEU A 762 18.04 -3.25 5.38
CA LEU A 762 18.16 -1.80 5.29
C LEU A 762 18.45 -1.17 6.66
N LEU A 763 17.82 -1.67 7.72
CA LEU A 763 17.84 -1.13 9.09
C LEU A 763 17.99 -2.27 10.09
N ASP A 764 18.53 -1.96 11.28
CA ASP A 764 18.52 -2.89 12.41
C ASP A 764 17.16 -2.77 13.12
N ILE A 765 16.38 -3.85 13.14
CA ILE A 765 15.06 -3.89 13.77
C ILE A 765 15.10 -4.91 14.91
N ILE A 766 14.87 -4.45 16.13
CA ILE A 766 14.77 -5.29 17.33
C ILE A 766 13.30 -5.30 17.75
N THR A 767 12.76 -6.49 18.02
CA THR A 767 11.37 -6.67 18.40
C THR A 767 11.25 -7.32 19.77
N HIS A 768 10.39 -6.77 20.61
CA HIS A 768 10.06 -7.29 21.93
C HIS A 768 8.55 -7.49 22.00
N ALA A 769 8.09 -8.68 22.35
CA ALA A 769 6.67 -8.99 22.40
C ALA A 769 6.31 -9.65 23.73
N TYR A 770 5.21 -9.20 24.33
CA TYR A 770 4.73 -9.70 25.62
C TYR A 770 3.22 -9.52 25.76
N TRP A 771 2.65 -10.16 26.78
CA TRP A 771 1.27 -9.94 27.19
C TRP A 771 1.28 -9.01 28.41
N ASP A 772 0.47 -7.95 28.38
CA ASP A 772 0.38 -7.02 29.50
C ASP A 772 -0.53 -7.53 30.63
N GLU A 773 -0.62 -6.79 31.73
CA GLU A 773 -1.46 -7.15 32.89
C GLU A 773 -2.96 -7.20 32.58
N THR A 774 -3.38 -6.67 31.43
CA THR A 774 -4.76 -6.66 30.94
C THR A 774 -5.01 -7.70 29.84
N ASP A 775 -4.09 -8.65 29.67
CA ASP A 775 -4.09 -9.69 28.64
C ASP A 775 -4.17 -9.13 27.21
N ASN A 776 -3.59 -7.97 26.96
CA ASN A 776 -3.41 -7.49 25.60
C ASN A 776 -2.03 -7.89 25.08
N TYR A 777 -1.94 -8.22 23.79
CA TYR A 777 -0.67 -8.58 23.17
C TYR A 777 0.03 -7.30 22.70
N VAL A 778 1.18 -7.00 23.28
CA VAL A 778 1.97 -5.80 23.02
C VAL A 778 3.25 -6.19 22.27
N VAL A 779 3.59 -5.41 21.27
CA VAL A 779 4.84 -5.50 20.53
C VAL A 779 5.51 -4.14 20.51
N GLU A 780 6.76 -4.10 20.94
CA GLU A 780 7.66 -2.96 20.90
C GLU A 780 8.74 -3.19 19.85
N LEU A 781 9.07 -2.15 19.11
CA LEU A 781 10.09 -2.16 18.07
C LEU A 781 11.08 -1.04 18.30
N ASP A 782 12.36 -1.39 18.29
CA ASP A 782 13.46 -0.44 18.21
C ASP A 782 14.08 -0.55 16.82
N ILE A 783 13.95 0.53 16.05
CA ILE A 783 14.45 0.62 14.68
C ILE A 783 15.66 1.56 14.68
N LEU A 784 16.80 1.06 14.23
CA LEU A 784 18.06 1.79 14.25
C LEU A 784 18.69 1.82 12.84
N ASN A 785 19.07 3.01 12.39
CA ASN A 785 19.81 3.15 11.15
C ASN A 785 21.32 3.13 11.38
N ARG A 786 21.95 1.94 11.29
CA ARG A 786 23.41 1.81 11.38
C ARG A 786 24.13 1.88 10.04
N TYR A 787 23.39 1.75 8.93
CA TYR A 787 23.98 1.49 7.63
C TYR A 787 23.93 2.75 6.77
N LEU A 788 25.06 3.11 6.15
CA LEU A 788 25.10 4.17 5.14
C LEU A 788 24.49 3.67 3.81
N ARG A 789 23.22 3.26 3.85
CA ARG A 789 22.46 2.73 2.72
C ARG A 789 21.13 3.45 2.61
N LYS A 790 20.92 4.10 1.46
CA LYS A 790 19.65 4.71 1.13
C LYS A 790 18.64 3.68 0.60
N GLY A 791 17.41 3.80 1.07
CA GLY A 791 16.30 2.95 0.65
C GLY A 791 15.05 3.18 1.48
N ILE A 792 14.02 2.41 1.17
CA ILE A 792 12.75 2.38 1.88
C ILE A 792 12.40 0.93 2.20
N THR A 793 11.81 0.71 3.38
CA THR A 793 11.27 -0.59 3.78
C THR A 793 9.92 -0.40 4.46
N SER A 794 8.99 -1.29 4.16
CA SER A 794 7.73 -1.40 4.90
C SER A 794 7.84 -2.44 6.02
N ILE A 795 7.25 -2.15 7.18
CA ILE A 795 7.07 -3.08 8.30
C ILE A 795 5.56 -3.23 8.51
N ALA A 796 5.03 -4.42 8.26
CA ALA A 796 3.61 -4.71 8.37
C ALA A 796 3.29 -5.56 9.60
N PHE A 797 2.26 -5.16 10.33
CA PHE A 797 1.73 -5.85 11.50
C PHE A 797 0.37 -6.43 11.13
N ILE A 798 0.28 -7.75 10.98
CA ILE A 798 -0.91 -8.44 10.50
C ILE A 798 -1.51 -9.29 11.61
N ILE A 799 -2.79 -9.09 11.94
CA ILE A 799 -3.53 -9.99 12.82
C ILE A 799 -3.88 -11.25 12.02
N TRP A 800 -3.21 -12.37 12.30
CA TRP A 800 -3.42 -13.59 11.52
C TRP A 800 -4.81 -14.24 11.72
N GLN A 801 -5.54 -13.85 12.79
CA GLN A 801 -6.93 -14.24 13.05
C GLN A 801 -7.96 -13.18 12.63
N ALA A 802 -7.55 -12.08 11.98
CA ALA A 802 -8.51 -11.09 11.51
C ALA A 802 -9.43 -11.67 10.44
N THR A 803 -10.69 -11.27 10.50
CA THR A 803 -11.71 -11.57 9.50
C THR A 803 -11.90 -10.36 8.59
N THR A 804 -12.64 -10.54 7.50
CA THR A 804 -13.01 -9.43 6.60
C THR A 804 -13.89 -8.37 7.28
N ASP A 805 -14.53 -8.71 8.41
CA ASP A 805 -15.36 -7.79 9.20
C ASP A 805 -14.54 -6.89 10.14
N CYS A 806 -13.22 -7.09 10.23
CA CYS A 806 -12.37 -6.23 11.05
C CYS A 806 -12.08 -4.89 10.37
N ASP A 807 -12.38 -3.78 11.04
CA ASP A 807 -12.10 -2.43 10.55
C ASP A 807 -10.62 -2.25 10.21
N THR A 808 -9.72 -2.77 11.07
CA THR A 808 -8.27 -2.77 10.88
C THR A 808 -7.70 -4.17 11.09
N SER A 809 -7.21 -4.80 10.02
CA SER A 809 -6.52 -6.11 10.09
C SER A 809 -5.00 -6.01 10.02
N THR A 810 -4.50 -4.93 9.40
CA THR A 810 -3.09 -4.71 9.12
C THR A 810 -2.76 -3.23 9.35
N ILE A 811 -1.59 -2.95 9.93
CA ILE A 811 -0.99 -1.61 9.99
C ILE A 811 0.39 -1.69 9.33
N THR A 812 0.75 -0.67 8.56
CA THR A 812 2.05 -0.61 7.87
C THR A 812 2.81 0.66 8.24
N LEU A 813 4.03 0.47 8.75
CA LEU A 813 5.00 1.51 9.01
C LEU A 813 6.03 1.51 7.86
N LYS A 814 6.09 2.59 7.10
CA LYS A 814 7.13 2.80 6.08
C LYS A 814 8.28 3.59 6.68
N VAL A 815 9.49 3.04 6.57
CA VAL A 815 10.71 3.69 7.07
C VAL A 815 11.64 3.99 5.92
N LYS A 816 11.97 5.28 5.75
CA LYS A 816 12.95 5.75 4.78
C LYS A 816 14.31 5.94 5.46
N SER A 817 15.31 5.21 4.99
CA SER A 817 16.71 5.44 5.35
C SER A 817 17.25 6.54 4.45
N SER A 818 16.97 7.79 4.80
CA SER A 818 17.44 8.98 4.09
C SER A 818 17.37 10.19 5.00
N CYS A 819 18.09 11.26 4.63
CA CYS A 819 17.91 12.55 5.27
C CYS A 819 16.46 13.01 5.08
N CYS A 820 15.78 13.41 6.16
CA CYS A 820 14.46 14.01 6.06
C CYS A 820 14.46 15.22 5.11
N TYR A 821 13.45 15.34 4.24
CA TYR A 821 13.35 16.42 3.25
C TYR A 821 13.17 17.82 3.87
N ASN A 822 12.77 17.90 5.15
CA ASN A 822 12.70 19.15 5.91
C ASN A 822 14.07 19.58 6.46
N LYS A 823 15.04 18.67 6.51
CA LYS A 823 16.41 18.97 6.95
C LYS A 823 17.18 19.62 5.82
N HIS A 824 17.82 20.76 6.10
CA HIS A 824 18.69 21.42 5.14
C HIS A 824 19.88 22.07 5.82
N ILE A 825 20.99 22.14 5.11
CA ILE A 825 22.20 22.80 5.58
C ILE A 825 22.03 24.31 5.38
N LYS A 826 22.10 25.04 6.48
CA LYS A 826 22.10 26.50 6.52
C LYS A 826 23.52 27.01 6.68
N PHE A 827 23.97 27.79 5.70
CA PHE A 827 25.19 28.57 5.85
C PHE A 827 24.97 29.74 6.81
N LEU A 828 25.79 29.81 7.85
CA LEU A 828 25.79 30.93 8.79
C LEU A 828 26.93 31.90 8.49
N HIS A 829 26.58 33.17 8.43
CA HIS A 829 27.56 34.24 8.33
C HIS A 829 28.30 34.42 9.64
N LYS A 830 29.61 34.72 9.57
CA LYS A 830 30.39 35.17 10.72
C LYS A 830 29.76 36.40 11.40
N TYR A 831 29.17 37.30 10.61
CA TYR A 831 28.56 38.54 11.09
C TYR A 831 27.03 38.45 11.07
N LYS A 832 26.38 38.70 12.23
CA LYS A 832 24.92 38.87 12.32
C LYS A 832 24.57 40.33 12.05
N ILE A 833 24.12 40.64 10.83
CA ILE A 833 23.78 42.00 10.40
C ILE A 833 22.27 42.20 10.53
N SER A 834 21.84 43.26 11.21
CA SER A 834 20.42 43.63 11.32
C SER A 834 19.88 44.14 9.98
N LEU A 835 18.54 44.10 9.82
CA LEU A 835 17.87 44.61 8.63
C LEU A 835 18.22 46.10 8.39
N ASP A 836 18.18 46.90 9.47
CA ASP A 836 18.46 48.34 9.43
C ASP A 836 19.89 48.63 8.94
N ASN A 837 20.90 47.93 9.49
CA ASN A 837 22.30 48.11 9.07
C ASN A 837 22.50 47.72 7.60
N TRP A 838 21.77 46.71 7.11
CA TRP A 838 21.79 46.33 5.70
C TRP A 838 21.10 47.36 4.80
N GLU A 839 20.01 47.97 5.24
CA GLU A 839 19.29 49.02 4.53
C GLU A 839 20.05 50.35 4.48
N GLU A 840 20.76 50.69 5.55
CA GLU A 840 21.70 51.82 5.57
C GLU A 840 22.95 51.51 4.74
N GLY A 841 23.33 50.23 4.63
CA GLY A 841 24.53 49.80 3.91
C GLY A 841 25.82 50.04 4.71
N GLU A 842 25.70 50.14 6.03
CA GLU A 842 26.80 50.37 6.94
C GLU A 842 26.83 49.30 8.04
N TYR A 843 27.92 48.53 8.07
CA TYR A 843 28.22 47.61 9.17
C TYR A 843 29.73 47.53 9.31
N GLN A 844 30.27 48.02 10.43
CA GLN A 844 31.70 47.98 10.69
C GLN A 844 32.10 46.66 11.36
N ASP A 845 33.16 46.03 10.87
CA ASP A 845 33.77 44.88 11.55
C ASP A 845 34.57 45.29 12.80
N GLU A 846 35.19 44.32 13.46
CA GLU A 846 36.05 44.51 14.65
C GLU A 846 37.20 45.51 14.42
N HIS A 847 37.53 45.84 13.17
CA HIS A 847 38.61 46.76 12.79
C HIS A 847 38.08 48.09 12.20
N GLY A 848 36.78 48.36 12.30
CA GLY A 848 36.15 49.59 11.81
C GLY A 848 35.93 49.61 10.29
N TYR A 849 36.14 48.50 9.57
CA TYR A 849 35.94 48.44 8.13
C TYR A 849 34.47 48.17 7.81
N ASN A 850 33.81 49.05 7.05
CA ASN A 850 32.45 48.78 6.60
C ASN A 850 32.45 47.56 5.66
N ILE A 851 31.86 46.44 6.05
CA ILE A 851 31.83 45.20 5.26
C ILE A 851 30.70 45.18 4.24
N ILE A 852 29.76 46.13 4.26
CA ILE A 852 28.67 46.17 3.28
C ILE A 852 29.10 47.03 2.09
N LYS A 853 28.83 46.54 0.88
CA LYS A 853 29.08 47.25 -0.37
C LYS A 853 27.83 47.30 -1.24
N THR A 854 27.33 48.50 -1.48
CA THR A 854 26.36 48.74 -2.55
C THR A 854 27.03 48.59 -3.91
N LEU A 855 26.46 47.70 -4.74
CA LEU A 855 26.92 47.43 -6.09
C LEU A 855 26.44 48.53 -7.05
N PRO A 856 27.21 48.85 -8.10
CA PRO A 856 26.74 49.71 -9.18
C PRO A 856 25.53 49.11 -9.92
N ILE A 857 24.71 49.96 -10.55
CA ILE A 857 23.60 49.51 -11.39
C ILE A 857 24.12 48.66 -12.56
N ASN A 858 23.44 47.55 -12.85
CA ASN A 858 23.84 46.55 -13.85
C ASN A 858 25.26 46.02 -13.64
N TYR A 859 25.70 45.91 -12.39
CA TYR A 859 27.03 45.41 -12.06
C TYR A 859 27.20 43.98 -12.57
N ARG A 860 28.38 43.73 -13.14
CA ARG A 860 28.85 42.40 -13.48
C ARG A 860 30.23 42.19 -12.84
N PRO A 861 30.45 41.09 -12.12
CA PRO A 861 31.73 40.83 -11.53
C PRO A 861 32.84 40.70 -12.60
N PRO A 862 34.07 41.18 -12.29
CA PRO A 862 35.26 40.95 -13.12
C PRO A 862 35.51 39.48 -13.43
N SER A 863 36.08 39.19 -14.61
CA SER A 863 36.57 37.86 -14.96
C SER A 863 38.09 37.73 -14.75
N SER A 864 38.61 36.52 -14.96
CA SER A 864 40.05 36.25 -15.03
C SER A 864 40.77 37.00 -16.18
N LEU A 865 40.05 37.46 -17.20
CA LEU A 865 40.60 38.26 -18.31
C LEU A 865 40.79 39.74 -17.94
N GLY A 866 40.27 40.16 -16.79
CA GLY A 866 40.48 41.50 -16.24
C GLY A 866 39.19 42.20 -15.82
N ILE A 867 39.38 43.31 -15.10
CA ILE A 867 38.32 44.12 -14.48
C ILE A 867 37.33 44.69 -15.52
N ALA A 868 37.80 44.94 -16.74
CA ALA A 868 37.03 45.53 -17.83
C ALA A 868 36.29 44.52 -18.72
N ILE A 869 36.49 43.21 -18.52
CA ILE A 869 35.95 42.14 -19.39
C ILE A 869 35.10 41.17 -18.56
N PRO A 870 33.88 41.53 -18.14
CA PRO A 870 32.99 40.58 -17.48
C PRO A 870 32.57 39.48 -18.46
N THR A 871 32.60 38.22 -18.01
CA THR A 871 32.21 37.04 -18.81
C THR A 871 31.01 36.30 -18.23
N THR A 872 30.56 36.70 -17.04
CA THR A 872 29.40 36.11 -16.36
C THR A 872 28.08 36.46 -17.04
N ASP A 873 27.11 35.55 -16.98
CA ASP A 873 25.73 35.79 -17.44
C ASP A 873 24.89 36.54 -16.42
N ASN A 874 25.38 36.76 -15.20
CA ASN A 874 24.60 37.31 -14.10
C ASN A 874 24.74 38.84 -14.00
N PHE A 875 23.61 39.55 -13.95
CA PHE A 875 23.56 40.94 -13.52
C PHE A 875 23.25 41.03 -12.03
N TYR A 876 23.83 42.04 -11.39
CA TYR A 876 23.52 42.47 -10.04
C TYR A 876 23.03 43.92 -10.06
N HIS A 877 22.14 44.26 -9.14
CA HIS A 877 21.51 45.57 -9.09
C HIS A 877 20.95 45.96 -10.47
N ALA A 878 20.17 45.06 -11.07
CA ALA A 878 19.76 45.14 -12.48
C ALA A 878 18.69 46.22 -12.73
N ASP A 879 18.90 47.06 -13.73
CA ASP A 879 17.94 48.05 -14.23
C ASP A 879 18.00 48.08 -15.77
N PRO A 880 16.98 47.53 -16.46
CA PRO A 880 16.92 47.51 -17.91
C PRO A 880 16.95 48.89 -18.57
N SER A 881 16.57 49.96 -17.85
CA SER A 881 16.57 51.33 -18.37
C SER A 881 17.98 51.95 -18.46
N LYS A 882 18.98 51.32 -17.84
CA LYS A 882 20.35 51.82 -17.75
C LYS A 882 21.31 51.03 -18.64
N PRO A 883 22.39 51.66 -19.13
CA PRO A 883 23.35 50.98 -19.99
C PRO A 883 24.09 49.86 -19.23
N LYS A 884 24.50 48.82 -19.96
CA LYS A 884 25.35 47.74 -19.43
C LYS A 884 26.79 48.26 -19.24
N PRO A 885 27.31 48.37 -18.00
CA PRO A 885 28.69 48.81 -17.79
C PRO A 885 29.68 47.80 -18.34
N ARG A 886 30.85 48.30 -18.78
CA ARG A 886 32.00 47.50 -19.26
C ARG A 886 31.62 46.51 -20.37
N ASN A 887 30.82 46.97 -21.34
CA ASN A 887 30.27 46.15 -22.42
C ASN A 887 30.97 46.33 -23.79
N TYR A 888 32.26 46.70 -23.78
CA TYR A 888 33.00 47.01 -25.01
C TYR A 888 33.62 45.76 -25.67
N HIS A 889 34.05 44.79 -24.88
CA HIS A 889 34.71 43.58 -25.36
C HIS A 889 33.74 42.59 -26.03
N PRO A 890 34.11 41.90 -27.12
CA PRO A 890 33.23 40.96 -27.82
C PRO A 890 32.61 39.87 -26.93
N LEU A 891 33.39 39.33 -25.98
CA LEU A 891 32.89 38.33 -25.03
C LEU A 891 31.85 38.92 -24.07
N SER A 892 32.08 40.14 -23.56
CA SER A 892 31.16 40.80 -22.63
C SER A 892 29.84 41.20 -23.28
N LYS A 893 29.83 41.43 -24.60
CA LYS A 893 28.60 41.67 -25.38
C LYS A 893 27.74 40.41 -25.53
N LYS A 894 28.36 39.23 -25.53
CA LYS A 894 27.69 37.92 -25.64
C LYS A 894 27.22 37.38 -24.29
N SER A 895 27.72 37.93 -23.19
CA SER A 895 27.33 37.55 -21.83
C SER A 895 26.43 38.60 -21.16
N GLY A 896 25.83 38.22 -20.04
CA GLY A 896 24.99 39.09 -19.22
C GLY A 896 23.54 39.05 -19.71
N LYS A 897 22.75 38.22 -19.03
CA LYS A 897 21.33 37.99 -19.27
C LYS A 897 20.57 38.37 -18.02
N TYR A 898 19.52 39.17 -18.20
CA TYR A 898 18.58 39.43 -17.11
C TYR A 898 17.78 38.16 -16.82
N LYS A 899 17.43 37.98 -15.55
CA LYS A 899 16.59 36.90 -15.03
C LYS A 899 15.22 37.46 -14.71
N LYS A 900 14.97 37.88 -13.46
CA LYS A 900 13.69 38.49 -13.05
C LYS A 900 13.39 39.79 -13.81
N CYS A 901 14.44 40.52 -14.19
CA CYS A 901 14.31 41.73 -15.02
C CYS A 901 14.22 41.44 -16.53
N LEU A 902 14.12 40.18 -16.97
CA LEU A 902 14.02 39.84 -18.39
C LEU A 902 12.73 40.43 -19.00
N ASN A 903 12.85 41.04 -20.18
CA ASN A 903 11.76 41.72 -20.90
C ASN A 903 11.08 42.87 -20.12
N LYS A 904 11.70 43.38 -19.04
CA LYS A 904 11.24 44.56 -18.31
C LYS A 904 11.88 45.83 -18.86
N THR A 905 11.22 46.98 -18.70
CA THR A 905 11.68 48.27 -19.23
C THR A 905 12.33 49.16 -18.16
N SER A 906 11.97 49.00 -16.89
CA SER A 906 12.56 49.73 -15.76
C SER A 906 12.86 48.84 -14.55
N ARG A 907 13.70 49.33 -13.61
CA ARG A 907 13.95 48.66 -12.31
C ARG A 907 12.67 48.33 -11.55
N LYS A 908 11.68 49.23 -11.56
CA LYS A 908 10.43 49.07 -10.81
C LYS A 908 9.64 47.85 -11.31
N ASP A 909 9.69 47.59 -12.62
CA ASP A 909 8.98 46.48 -13.26
C ASP A 909 9.60 45.11 -12.97
N CYS A 910 10.81 45.07 -12.38
CA CYS A 910 11.42 43.82 -11.90
C CYS A 910 10.77 43.29 -10.61
N ASN A 911 10.05 44.13 -9.85
CA ASN A 911 9.32 43.77 -8.63
C ASN A 911 10.13 42.89 -7.63
N CYS A 912 11.28 43.40 -7.18
CA CYS A 912 12.16 42.70 -6.25
C CYS A 912 11.71 42.86 -4.79
N THR A 913 11.53 41.75 -4.07
CA THR A 913 11.18 41.75 -2.63
C THR A 913 12.41 42.03 -1.74
N THR A 914 12.19 42.36 -0.47
CA THR A 914 13.28 42.60 0.50
C THR A 914 14.16 41.35 0.70
N GLU A 915 13.54 40.18 0.77
CA GLU A 915 14.24 38.90 0.90
C GLU A 915 15.15 38.62 -0.31
N GLU A 916 14.68 38.88 -1.53
CA GLU A 916 15.47 38.71 -2.75
C GLU A 916 16.67 39.66 -2.81
N LYS A 917 16.54 40.87 -2.27
CA LYS A 917 17.64 41.85 -2.18
C LYS A 917 18.73 41.43 -1.19
N MET A 918 18.37 40.69 -0.16
CA MET A 918 19.26 40.15 0.87
C MET A 918 19.79 38.74 0.55
N SER A 919 19.20 38.08 -0.44
CA SER A 919 19.61 36.74 -0.85
C SER A 919 21.03 36.71 -1.41
N GLN A 920 21.72 35.59 -1.22
CA GLN A 920 23.00 35.29 -1.88
C GLN A 920 22.84 34.29 -3.03
N ASN A 921 21.61 33.82 -3.28
CA ASN A 921 21.34 32.88 -4.34
C ASN A 921 21.46 33.57 -5.69
N ILE A 922 22.25 32.96 -6.58
CA ILE A 922 22.49 33.48 -7.93
C ILE A 922 21.18 33.64 -8.70
N ALA A 923 20.13 32.86 -8.44
CA ALA A 923 18.82 33.00 -9.10
C ALA A 923 18.24 34.42 -8.95
N PHE A 924 18.46 35.06 -7.80
CA PHE A 924 17.98 36.41 -7.50
C PHE A 924 19.00 37.50 -7.80
N SER A 925 20.08 37.20 -8.53
CA SER A 925 21.17 38.14 -8.76
C SER A 925 20.70 39.53 -9.23
N ASP A 926 19.71 39.58 -10.12
CA ASP A 926 19.12 40.83 -10.62
C ASP A 926 18.66 41.75 -9.49
N CYS A 927 18.13 41.19 -8.41
CA CYS A 927 17.59 41.91 -7.27
C CYS A 927 18.66 42.28 -6.22
N ILE A 928 19.81 41.62 -6.20
CA ILE A 928 20.87 41.84 -5.20
C ILE A 928 21.55 43.20 -5.45
N GLU A 929 21.31 44.15 -4.55
CA GLU A 929 21.84 45.52 -4.62
C GLU A 929 23.11 45.71 -3.77
N LYS A 930 23.23 44.94 -2.68
CA LYS A 930 24.30 45.05 -1.69
C LYS A 930 24.91 43.68 -1.44
N VAL A 931 26.22 43.67 -1.18
CA VAL A 931 26.97 42.43 -0.89
C VAL A 931 27.95 42.65 0.26
N LEU A 932 28.36 41.55 0.89
CA LEU A 932 29.47 41.55 1.81
C LEU A 932 30.80 41.67 1.05
N ARG A 933 31.63 42.64 1.42
CA ARG A 933 32.99 42.81 0.95
C ARG A 933 33.97 42.42 2.05
N PHE A 934 35.02 41.72 1.64
CA PHE A 934 36.11 41.30 2.52
C PHE A 934 37.40 42.03 2.10
N LEU A 935 38.23 42.38 3.09
CA LEU A 935 39.56 42.93 2.85
C LEU A 935 40.47 41.86 2.23
N TYR A 936 41.27 42.27 1.25
CA TYR A 936 42.18 41.40 0.53
C TYR A 936 43.57 41.36 1.20
N PRO A 937 44.24 40.19 1.26
CA PRO A 937 43.76 38.86 0.87
C PRO A 937 42.81 38.26 1.93
N VAL A 938 41.76 37.56 1.47
CA VAL A 938 40.87 36.81 2.37
C VAL A 938 41.62 35.57 2.84
N ASN A 939 42.20 35.65 4.03
CA ASN A 939 42.80 34.51 4.71
C ASN A 939 41.70 33.84 5.56
N GLN A 940 41.35 32.58 5.25
CA GLN A 940 40.30 31.79 5.92
C GLN A 940 38.90 32.41 5.78
N TYR A 941 38.16 32.01 4.74
CA TYR A 941 36.73 32.33 4.65
C TYR A 941 35.98 31.48 5.71
N PRO A 942 35.41 32.09 6.76
CA PRO A 942 34.76 31.34 7.83
C PRO A 942 33.49 30.72 7.27
N ILE A 943 33.42 29.39 7.30
CA ILE A 943 32.20 28.66 6.95
C ILE A 943 31.69 28.00 8.21
N PHE A 944 30.54 28.46 8.68
CA PHE A 944 29.78 27.82 9.74
C PHE A 944 28.53 27.23 9.09
N LEU A 945 28.28 25.95 9.34
CA LEU A 945 27.13 25.25 8.80
C LEU A 945 26.30 24.74 9.97
N ASP A 946 25.00 24.99 9.92
CA ASP A 946 24.03 24.36 10.81
C ASP A 946 23.11 23.47 9.98
N ILE A 947 22.69 22.35 10.53
CA ILE A 947 21.56 21.59 10.00
C ILE A 947 20.31 22.21 10.62
N LYS A 948 19.45 22.80 9.78
CA LYS A 948 18.12 23.22 10.21
C LYS A 948 17.18 22.03 10.04
N ASP A 949 16.52 21.63 11.12
CA ASP A 949 15.52 20.56 11.18
C ASP A 949 14.25 21.09 11.85
N GLY A 950 13.23 21.41 11.04
CA GLY A 950 12.07 22.18 11.52
C GLY A 950 12.49 23.52 12.13
N ASP A 951 12.16 23.74 13.40
CA ASP A 951 12.57 24.92 14.17
C ASP A 951 13.92 24.76 14.89
N PHE A 952 14.49 23.56 14.87
CA PHE A 952 15.78 23.27 15.50
C PHE A 952 16.94 23.62 14.57
N LEU A 953 18.01 24.16 15.16
CA LEU A 953 19.30 24.39 14.50
C LEU A 953 20.34 23.55 15.23
N VAL A 954 20.88 22.56 14.53
CA VAL A 954 21.94 21.69 15.02
C VAL A 954 23.26 22.15 14.42
N PRO A 955 24.22 22.65 15.22
CA PRO A 955 25.51 23.09 14.70
C PRO A 955 26.29 21.90 14.13
N MET A 956 26.85 22.03 12.92
CA MET A 956 27.74 21.01 12.38
C MET A 956 29.12 21.14 12.99
N GLU A 957 29.62 20.06 13.57
CA GLU A 957 30.99 20.02 14.10
C GLU A 957 31.99 19.71 12.98
N PRO A 958 33.11 20.45 12.88
CA PRO A 958 34.19 20.13 11.95
C PRO A 958 34.89 18.82 12.35
N PRO A 959 35.46 18.06 11.39
CA PRO A 959 35.72 18.46 10.01
C PRO A 959 34.60 18.09 9.03
N TYR A 960 34.23 19.02 8.15
CA TYR A 960 33.35 18.77 7.01
C TYR A 960 34.06 19.02 5.69
N LEU A 961 33.76 18.19 4.68
CA LEU A 961 34.29 18.31 3.32
C LEU A 961 33.47 19.33 2.53
N ILE A 962 34.03 20.51 2.27
CA ILE A 962 33.39 21.56 1.47
C ILE A 962 34.22 21.83 0.22
N THR A 963 33.54 21.86 -0.93
CA THR A 963 34.12 22.37 -2.17
C THR A 963 33.63 23.80 -2.39
N ILE A 964 34.54 24.77 -2.40
CA ILE A 964 34.25 26.17 -2.72
C ILE A 964 34.68 26.44 -4.15
N SER A 965 33.75 26.89 -5.00
CA SER A 965 34.04 27.32 -6.37
C SER A 965 33.79 28.83 -6.53
N GLU A 966 34.73 29.54 -7.14
CA GLU A 966 34.53 30.97 -7.44
C GLU A 966 33.82 31.11 -8.80
N VAL A 967 32.71 31.86 -8.79
CA VAL A 967 31.76 31.95 -9.91
C VAL A 967 32.37 32.54 -11.20
N ASN A 968 33.50 33.27 -11.13
CA ASN A 968 34.13 33.97 -12.25
C ASN A 968 35.55 33.46 -12.57
N ASN A 969 35.93 32.28 -12.05
CA ASN A 969 37.25 31.67 -12.17
C ASN A 969 38.42 32.60 -11.83
N ARG A 970 38.23 33.55 -10.90
CA ARG A 970 39.30 34.40 -10.38
C ARG A 970 40.20 33.58 -9.48
N LYS A 971 41.52 33.73 -9.67
CA LYS A 971 42.56 33.05 -8.87
C LYS A 971 43.07 33.90 -7.71
N ASN A 972 42.36 34.99 -7.39
CA ASN A 972 42.81 36.04 -6.46
C ASN A 972 42.32 35.76 -5.03
N TRP A 973 42.34 34.50 -4.61
CA TRP A 973 41.99 34.06 -3.26
C TRP A 973 42.81 32.81 -2.94
N LYS A 974 43.10 32.59 -1.65
CA LYS A 974 43.82 31.41 -1.18
C LYS A 974 43.05 30.83 0.00
N LEU A 975 42.49 29.62 -0.16
CA LEU A 975 42.13 28.80 0.99
C LEU A 975 43.42 28.14 1.45
N ASN A 976 43.83 28.34 2.70
CA ASN A 976 44.80 27.43 3.29
C ASN A 976 44.05 26.13 3.52
N ALA A 977 44.27 25.15 2.65
CA ALA A 977 44.04 23.76 3.01
C ALA A 977 45.20 23.35 3.93
N ASP A 978 44.94 23.42 5.23
CA ASP A 978 45.68 22.66 6.25
C ASP A 978 44.75 22.51 7.47
N PRO A 979 43.87 21.50 7.51
CA PRO A 979 44.05 20.48 8.51
C PRO A 979 45.27 19.67 8.06
N THR A 980 46.36 19.79 8.78
CA THR A 980 47.59 19.00 8.58
C THR A 980 47.31 17.64 7.98
N ALA A 981 47.74 17.46 6.72
CA ALA A 981 47.69 16.21 5.98
C ALA A 981 48.66 15.13 6.52
N GLU A 982 49.01 15.18 7.81
CA GLU A 982 49.88 14.21 8.49
C GLU A 982 49.19 13.44 9.64
N GLU A 983 47.91 13.66 9.91
CA GLU A 983 47.12 12.79 10.80
C GLU A 983 45.82 12.28 10.15
N TRP A 984 45.89 11.82 8.90
CA TRP A 984 44.85 10.95 8.34
C TRP A 984 45.49 9.78 7.59
N ILE A 985 45.64 8.68 8.33
CA ILE A 985 45.70 7.34 7.74
C ILE A 985 44.39 7.16 6.96
N PRO A 986 44.43 6.85 5.65
CA PRO A 986 43.24 6.37 4.97
C PRO A 986 42.87 5.05 5.65
N THR A 987 41.63 4.92 6.13
CA THR A 987 41.02 3.60 6.32
C THR A 987 41.06 2.88 4.98
N ARG A 988 42.17 2.16 4.77
CA ARG A 988 42.29 1.07 3.81
C ARG A 988 41.20 0.06 4.15
N ASP A 989 40.45 -0.29 3.11
CA ASP A 989 39.86 -1.59 2.87
C ASP A 989 39.29 -2.34 4.08
N ILE A 990 37.96 -2.30 4.21
CA ILE A 990 37.14 -3.32 4.89
C ILE A 990 37.31 -4.73 4.27
N ARG A 991 38.16 -4.89 3.23
CA ARG A 991 38.62 -6.20 2.75
C ARG A 991 39.71 -6.83 3.63
N ASP A 992 40.45 -6.06 4.42
CA ASP A 992 41.54 -6.60 5.26
C ASP A 992 41.08 -7.02 6.67
N LEU A 993 39.95 -6.50 7.19
CA LEU A 993 39.36 -7.00 8.44
C LEU A 993 38.79 -8.42 8.31
N ARG A 994 38.42 -8.84 7.10
CA ARG A 994 38.00 -10.23 6.83
C ARG A 994 39.18 -11.21 6.77
N ILE A 995 40.38 -10.71 6.48
CA ILE A 995 41.63 -11.50 6.44
C ILE A 995 42.30 -11.54 7.83
N GLN A 996 42.03 -10.54 8.69
CA GLN A 996 42.48 -10.54 10.09
C GLN A 996 41.61 -11.45 10.99
N GLU A 997 40.27 -11.48 10.82
CA GLU A 997 39.41 -12.42 11.57
C GLU A 997 39.62 -13.90 11.16
N GLU A 998 39.94 -14.20 9.91
CA GLU A 998 40.34 -15.56 9.48
C GLU A 998 41.73 -15.97 9.99
N LYS A 999 42.62 -15.00 10.26
CA LYS A 999 43.92 -15.25 10.89
C LYS A 999 43.82 -15.39 12.41
N ASP A 1000 43.01 -14.59 13.09
CA ASP A 1000 42.85 -14.69 14.54
C ASP A 1000 42.02 -15.91 14.98
N GLN A 1001 41.17 -16.47 14.11
CA GLN A 1001 40.59 -17.81 14.30
C GLN A 1001 41.58 -18.97 14.07
N THR A 1002 42.67 -18.75 13.33
CA THR A 1002 43.73 -19.77 13.18
C THR A 1002 44.85 -19.64 14.21
N THR A 1003 45.01 -18.50 14.89
CA THR A 1003 45.92 -18.34 16.04
C THR A 1003 45.28 -18.66 17.39
N ALA A 1004 43.95 -18.65 17.53
CA ALA A 1004 43.26 -19.10 18.75
C ALA A 1004 43.17 -20.63 18.92
N GLN A 1005 43.71 -21.41 17.97
CA GLN A 1005 43.91 -22.87 18.08
C GLN A 1005 45.36 -23.28 18.43
N ARG A 1006 46.22 -22.32 18.78
CA ARG A 1006 47.56 -22.57 19.34
C ARG A 1006 47.77 -21.74 20.59
N ASP A 1007 47.05 -22.08 21.64
CA ASP A 1007 47.47 -21.90 23.04
C ASP A 1007 46.57 -22.78 23.92
N GLN A 1008 46.80 -24.09 23.84
CA GLN A 1008 46.56 -25.00 24.96
C GLN A 1008 47.92 -25.46 25.50
N PRO A 1009 48.07 -25.62 26.82
CA PRO A 1009 49.37 -25.77 27.46
C PRO A 1009 49.90 -27.20 27.29
N ASP A 1010 51.12 -27.34 26.75
CA ASP A 1010 51.86 -28.58 26.89
C ASP A 1010 52.46 -28.67 28.30
N VAL A 1011 51.86 -29.54 29.10
CA VAL A 1011 52.48 -30.20 30.24
C VAL A 1011 53.43 -31.26 29.69
N SER A 1012 54.72 -31.07 29.94
CA SER A 1012 55.80 -32.07 30.05
C SER A 1012 55.54 -33.49 29.52
N ASN A 1013 56.36 -33.95 28.57
CA ASN A 1013 57.36 -35.00 28.86
C ASN A 1013 58.27 -35.36 27.67
N SER A 1014 59.57 -35.36 28.00
CA SER A 1014 60.71 -36.11 27.46
C SER A 1014 60.57 -37.05 26.24
N SER A 1015 61.56 -36.90 25.34
CA SER A 1015 62.51 -37.92 24.85
C SER A 1015 62.55 -38.20 23.33
N ASN A 1016 63.76 -38.04 22.77
CA ASN A 1016 64.40 -38.78 21.66
C ASN A 1016 63.73 -38.78 20.27
N ALA A 1017 64.40 -38.81 19.12
CA ALA A 1017 65.79 -38.70 18.69
C ALA A 1017 65.77 -38.61 17.14
N ASP A 1018 66.84 -38.05 16.57
CA ASP A 1018 67.45 -38.32 15.26
C ASP A 1018 66.67 -38.18 13.92
N GLY A 1019 67.35 -37.51 12.97
CA GLY A 1019 67.61 -38.17 11.68
C GLY A 1019 67.20 -37.46 10.39
N SER A 1020 68.03 -36.51 9.94
CA SER A 1020 68.65 -36.42 8.58
C SER A 1020 67.86 -36.60 7.26
N ASN A 1021 68.22 -35.69 6.33
CA ASN A 1021 68.43 -35.86 4.88
C ASN A 1021 67.25 -35.78 3.88
N GLY A 1022 67.26 -34.69 3.11
CA GLY A 1022 67.66 -34.73 1.68
C GLY A 1022 66.59 -34.93 0.61
N PRO A 1023 66.80 -34.42 -0.63
CA PRO A 1023 65.74 -33.94 -1.53
C PRO A 1023 65.69 -34.67 -2.90
N LEU A 1024 64.80 -34.19 -3.79
CA LEU A 1024 64.84 -34.14 -5.27
C LEU A 1024 63.74 -34.89 -6.05
N ASP A 1025 63.06 -34.07 -6.87
CA ASP A 1025 62.75 -34.17 -8.29
C ASP A 1025 61.83 -35.23 -8.94
N HIS A 1026 61.16 -34.66 -9.95
CA HIS A 1026 60.62 -35.18 -11.22
C HIS A 1026 59.18 -35.70 -11.32
N ASP A 1027 58.42 -34.92 -12.11
CA ASP A 1027 57.64 -35.30 -13.30
C ASP A 1027 56.93 -36.66 -13.32
N THR A 1028 55.62 -36.64 -13.63
CA THR A 1028 55.10 -37.06 -14.95
C THR A 1028 53.59 -36.85 -15.11
N ARG A 1029 53.20 -36.66 -16.36
CA ARG A 1029 51.85 -36.46 -16.90
C ARG A 1029 50.98 -37.72 -16.83
N GLY A 1030 49.66 -37.50 -16.71
CA GLY A 1030 48.69 -37.99 -17.71
C GLY A 1030 47.75 -39.14 -17.30
N SER A 1031 46.49 -38.77 -17.02
CA SER A 1031 45.27 -39.40 -17.56
C SER A 1031 44.08 -38.50 -17.28
#